data_AF-A0AAN8G1G2-F1
#
_entry.id   AF-A0AAN8G1G2-F1
#
_cell.length_a   1.000
_cell.length_b   1.000
_cell.length_c   1.000
_cell.angle_alpha   90.00
_cell.angle_beta   90.00
_cell.angle_gamma   90.00
#
_symmetry.space_group_name_H-M   'P 1'
#
loop_
_entity.id
_entity.type
_entity.pdbx_description
1 polymer ?
#
loop_
_entity_poly.entity_id
_entity_poly.type
_entity_poly.pdbx_seq_one_letter_code
_entity_poly.pdbx_strand_id
1 'polypeptide(L)'
;MYRWLKTISLVLVIIVEVCHGVTPGPVRINHWFDDQIYNMTVNDVIWFKNSPLRFRKDWKEYSSARGELKGLLDTPHQGTDRLGDFETATWYLGVDDNVVALGFKVYDQKNYLILQQNFLNKTSGTSAGNKDLLVSAFPGFVIDDTMQGEIGYMAYGGIMSGSNNINFGTWAPGKVHMTTGTAGGPIAFFDKKDNVVIIAPFSEFMSASNQLNNTSNPETLDWGIMGGVMEIPEDFMSQYMIFYSPNGINQAFQEWGSIMRDFYGKDPYYRKSDMTINYLGYWTDNGAYYYFKTEGDGTYEQTIYDLQSMATKQDIPYRYVQYDAWFYLRANGSAGGGTGTIHWDSRDSVFPSGMQKVYENTQWPVLAHNMYWSNQTTYAKQNGGMYNFILDPDGKALPFEERFWNDLFKYSKTWGLVVYEQDYMNDNTDLINQSISDVYSAKTWMMEMGNAARKNGLTIQYCMDYTKHLLTALEIPVVTQARVMQDNTPGSDHWRIGYTSIFAEAMGIAPFKDNFWTTHDEPGNTYNSTEPNGALQALIATMSTGPVGPSDEIGKTNASLLMRCCNAEGLILKPTVPFTAINKQIQQMAFGNNFGPDGDIYSSYTDISGYKFGVILAANIKSSYSLAMQDTGLDMSSNNTTLMSSDLYINVNLVEFSESKPLQITTGCVTEVFCLYYYSPLITVGKDKVLIYGEVDKWATMSNNRVTGIRVSSVDLYLQLNGVPNEIVSFRFFRNMKEEIVKCSLGPMGAAELSLNNNACAY
;
A
#
# COMPACT_ATOMS: atom_id res chain seq x y z
N MET A 1 -22.20 13.42 -33.35
CA MET A 1 -22.31 12.07 -33.95
C MET A 1 -23.71 11.68 -34.46
N TYR A 2 -24.79 12.39 -34.10
CA TYR A 2 -26.19 12.00 -34.40
C TYR A 2 -26.71 12.12 -35.86
N ARG A 3 -25.83 12.37 -36.86
CA ARG A 3 -26.26 12.57 -38.26
C ARG A 3 -25.85 11.46 -39.23
N TRP A 4 -25.11 10.44 -38.78
CA TRP A 4 -24.55 9.40 -39.66
C TRP A 4 -25.34 8.09 -39.73
N LEU A 5 -26.34 7.87 -38.87
CA LEU A 5 -27.05 6.59 -38.77
C LEU A 5 -28.23 6.38 -39.75
N LYS A 6 -28.45 7.25 -40.73
CA LYS A 6 -29.60 7.13 -41.68
C LYS A 6 -29.26 6.76 -43.12
N THR A 7 -28.00 6.46 -43.44
CA THR A 7 -27.65 6.12 -44.83
C THR A 7 -26.59 5.03 -44.88
N ILE A 8 -27.00 3.76 -44.75
CA ILE A 8 -26.20 2.63 -45.22
C ILE A 8 -27.09 1.81 -46.14
N SER A 9 -27.06 2.17 -47.42
CA SER A 9 -27.44 1.28 -48.52
C SER A 9 -26.27 0.35 -48.81
N LEU A 10 -26.61 -0.91 -49.12
CA LEU A 10 -25.72 -2.02 -49.46
C LEU A 10 -24.35 -1.61 -49.99
N VAL A 11 -23.30 -1.86 -49.20
CA VAL A 11 -21.94 -2.02 -49.71
C VAL A 11 -21.51 -3.45 -49.40
N LEU A 12 -21.08 -4.14 -50.45
CA LEU A 12 -20.53 -5.48 -50.47
C LEU A 12 -19.44 -5.61 -49.38
N VAL A 13 -19.70 -6.39 -48.33
CA VAL A 13 -18.68 -6.77 -47.34
C VAL A 13 -17.77 -7.79 -48.00
N ILE A 14 -16.57 -7.34 -48.38
CA ILE A 14 -15.45 -8.26 -48.59
C ILE A 14 -15.04 -8.72 -47.20
N ILE A 15 -15.35 -9.97 -46.86
CA ILE A 15 -14.82 -10.64 -45.67
C ILE A 15 -13.31 -10.78 -45.89
N VAL A 16 -12.55 -9.85 -45.33
CA VAL A 16 -11.14 -10.07 -45.03
C VAL A 16 -11.13 -10.47 -43.57
N GLU A 17 -10.80 -11.73 -43.30
CA GLU A 17 -10.52 -12.26 -41.98
C GLU A 17 -9.22 -11.61 -41.48
N VAL A 18 -9.28 -10.36 -41.02
CA VAL A 18 -8.10 -9.64 -40.53
C VAL A 18 -7.92 -9.98 -39.06
N CYS A 19 -7.11 -11.01 -38.82
CA CYS A 19 -6.51 -11.29 -37.53
C CYS A 19 -5.57 -10.12 -37.17
N HIS A 20 -6.05 -9.14 -36.42
CA HIS A 20 -5.21 -8.08 -35.87
C HIS A 20 -4.58 -8.61 -34.58
N GLY A 21 -3.49 -9.38 -34.70
CA GLY A 21 -2.62 -9.64 -33.56
C GLY A 21 -1.93 -8.31 -33.21
N VAL A 22 -2.41 -7.61 -32.19
CA VAL A 22 -1.87 -6.29 -31.85
C VAL A 22 -0.54 -6.48 -31.11
N THR A 23 0.56 -6.26 -31.83
CA THR A 23 1.99 -6.16 -31.44
C THR A 23 2.75 -7.42 -30.94
N PRO A 24 4.09 -7.49 -31.18
CA PRO A 24 4.97 -8.48 -30.57
C PRO A 24 5.26 -8.11 -29.11
N GLY A 25 4.59 -8.80 -28.18
CA GLY A 25 4.88 -8.74 -26.76
C GLY A 25 4.60 -10.08 -26.08
N PRO A 26 5.12 -10.30 -24.86
CA PRO A 26 4.86 -11.51 -24.10
C PRO A 26 3.40 -11.64 -23.66
N VAL A 27 2.68 -10.53 -23.44
CA VAL A 27 1.23 -10.54 -23.22
C VAL A 27 0.48 -9.92 -24.38
N ARG A 28 -0.56 -10.61 -24.86
CA ARG A 28 -1.39 -10.16 -25.99
C ARG A 28 -2.86 -10.44 -25.74
N ILE A 29 -3.71 -9.61 -26.34
CA ILE A 29 -5.14 -9.86 -26.48
C ILE A 29 -5.42 -10.16 -27.95
N ASN A 30 -5.85 -11.39 -28.23
CA ASN A 30 -6.33 -11.80 -29.55
C ASN A 30 -7.84 -11.67 -29.55
N HIS A 31 -8.43 -10.98 -30.53
CA HIS A 31 -9.85 -10.65 -30.51
C HIS A 31 -10.52 -10.86 -31.86
N TRP A 32 -11.79 -11.24 -31.83
CA TRP A 32 -12.65 -11.52 -33.00
C TRP A 32 -13.99 -10.82 -32.81
N PHE A 33 -14.21 -9.73 -33.55
CA PHE A 33 -15.36 -8.84 -33.37
C PHE A 33 -16.70 -9.52 -33.66
N ASP A 34 -16.80 -10.25 -34.76
CA ASP A 34 -18.07 -10.86 -35.21
C ASP A 34 -18.62 -11.85 -34.19
N ASP A 35 -17.72 -12.59 -33.52
CA ASP A 35 -18.08 -13.54 -32.46
C ASP A 35 -18.13 -12.90 -31.07
N GLN A 36 -17.66 -11.64 -30.93
CA GLN A 36 -17.49 -10.93 -29.66
C GLN A 36 -16.62 -11.71 -28.65
N ILE A 37 -15.55 -12.33 -29.15
CA ILE A 37 -14.62 -13.19 -28.38
C ILE A 37 -13.23 -12.56 -28.32
N TYR A 38 -12.56 -12.65 -27.18
CA TYR A 38 -11.15 -12.33 -27.06
C TYR A 38 -10.43 -13.25 -26.06
N ASN A 39 -9.15 -13.51 -26.29
CA ASN A 39 -8.31 -14.35 -25.44
C ASN A 39 -7.05 -13.59 -25.04
N MET A 40 -6.65 -13.75 -23.79
CA MET A 40 -5.37 -13.28 -23.29
C MET A 40 -4.33 -14.39 -23.37
N THR A 41 -3.24 -14.12 -24.07
CA THR A 41 -2.09 -15.04 -24.16
C THR A 41 -0.90 -14.46 -23.41
N VAL A 42 -0.16 -15.33 -22.71
CA VAL A 42 1.16 -15.03 -22.13
C VAL A 42 2.18 -15.99 -22.75
N ASN A 43 3.23 -15.45 -23.37
CA ASN A 43 4.24 -16.20 -24.12
C ASN A 43 3.62 -17.18 -25.13
N ASP A 44 2.66 -16.67 -25.90
CA ASP A 44 1.87 -17.40 -26.92
C ASP A 44 1.01 -18.55 -26.38
N VAL A 45 0.86 -18.68 -25.05
CA VAL A 45 -0.05 -19.64 -24.39
C VAL A 45 -1.30 -18.92 -23.93
N ILE A 46 -2.49 -19.44 -24.27
CA ILE A 46 -3.77 -18.88 -23.80
C ILE A 46 -3.87 -19.08 -22.29
N TRP A 47 -3.84 -17.98 -21.54
CA TRP A 47 -4.07 -17.99 -20.10
C TRP A 47 -5.54 -17.83 -19.78
N PHE A 48 -6.22 -16.90 -20.46
CA PHE A 48 -7.62 -16.60 -20.21
C PHE A 48 -8.41 -16.46 -21.51
N LYS A 49 -9.64 -17.00 -21.51
CA LYS A 49 -10.65 -16.76 -22.53
C LYS A 49 -11.69 -15.80 -21.97
N ASN A 50 -12.25 -14.91 -22.78
CA ASN A 50 -13.20 -13.93 -22.27
C ASN A 50 -14.48 -14.59 -21.74
N SER A 51 -15.05 -13.98 -20.72
CA SER A 51 -16.43 -14.20 -20.33
C SER A 51 -17.39 -13.45 -21.26
N PRO A 52 -18.70 -13.76 -21.23
CA PRO A 52 -19.70 -12.98 -21.94
C PRO A 52 -19.66 -11.50 -21.55
N LEU A 53 -19.72 -10.63 -22.55
CA LEU A 53 -19.85 -9.18 -22.37
C LEU A 53 -21.24 -8.89 -21.80
N ARG A 54 -21.31 -7.99 -20.82
CA ARG A 54 -22.57 -7.61 -20.16
C ARG A 54 -22.61 -6.12 -19.88
N PHE A 55 -23.80 -5.53 -20.00
CA PHE A 55 -24.10 -4.23 -19.40
C PHE A 55 -25.59 -4.12 -19.05
N ARG A 56 -25.91 -3.22 -18.11
CA ARG A 56 -27.28 -2.97 -17.64
C ARG A 56 -27.82 -1.63 -18.15
N LYS A 57 -29.11 -1.60 -18.50
CA LYS A 57 -29.91 -0.39 -18.71
C LYS A 57 -31.38 -0.70 -18.46
N ASP A 58 -32.18 0.31 -18.12
CA ASP A 58 -33.63 0.15 -17.91
C ASP A 58 -33.97 -1.00 -16.94
N TRP A 59 -33.15 -1.19 -15.90
CA TRP A 59 -33.25 -2.24 -14.89
C TRP A 59 -33.10 -3.67 -15.42
N LYS A 60 -32.57 -3.82 -16.65
CA LYS A 60 -32.32 -5.09 -17.32
C LYS A 60 -30.84 -5.23 -17.67
N GLU A 61 -30.29 -6.43 -17.45
CA GLU A 61 -28.98 -6.82 -17.97
C GLU A 61 -29.10 -7.36 -19.41
N TYR A 62 -28.20 -6.93 -20.28
CA TYR A 62 -28.02 -7.40 -21.66
C TYR A 62 -26.69 -8.13 -21.78
N SER A 63 -26.64 -9.22 -22.55
CA SER A 63 -25.43 -10.05 -22.67
C SER A 63 -25.16 -10.57 -24.08
N SER A 64 -23.88 -10.67 -24.43
CA SER A 64 -23.44 -11.30 -25.69
C SER A 64 -23.78 -12.80 -25.74
N ALA A 65 -23.76 -13.51 -24.60
CA ALA A 65 -24.14 -14.93 -24.55
C ALA A 65 -25.61 -15.19 -24.90
N ARG A 66 -26.48 -14.16 -24.76
CA ARG A 66 -27.89 -14.23 -25.15
C ARG A 66 -28.16 -13.65 -26.55
N GLY A 67 -27.12 -13.23 -27.27
CA GLY A 67 -27.25 -12.54 -28.56
C GLY A 67 -27.96 -11.20 -28.48
N GLU A 68 -28.00 -10.57 -27.30
CA GLU A 68 -28.73 -9.33 -27.06
C GLU A 68 -27.90 -8.08 -27.40
N LEU A 69 -26.57 -8.22 -27.51
CA LEU A 69 -25.64 -7.14 -27.86
C LEU A 69 -25.35 -7.15 -29.36
N LYS A 70 -25.72 -6.06 -30.04
CA LYS A 70 -25.47 -5.92 -31.48
C LYS A 70 -24.11 -5.28 -31.72
N GLY A 71 -23.20 -6.01 -32.36
CA GLY A 71 -21.97 -5.44 -32.91
C GLY A 71 -22.31 -4.47 -34.03
N LEU A 72 -21.91 -3.21 -33.87
CA LEU A 72 -22.17 -2.14 -34.84
C LEU A 72 -20.96 -1.92 -35.75
N LEU A 73 -19.76 -1.91 -35.17
CA LEU A 73 -18.53 -1.56 -35.85
C LEU A 73 -17.30 -2.03 -35.05
N ASP A 74 -16.26 -2.45 -35.76
CA ASP A 74 -14.88 -2.51 -35.28
C ASP A 74 -14.04 -1.51 -36.05
N THR A 75 -13.33 -0.62 -35.34
CA THR A 75 -12.40 0.34 -35.96
C THR A 75 -11.03 0.26 -35.31
N PRO A 76 -9.97 -0.02 -36.09
CA PRO A 76 -8.61 0.24 -35.65
C PRO A 76 -8.33 1.74 -35.69
N HIS A 77 -7.59 2.23 -34.70
CA HIS A 77 -7.12 3.61 -34.62
C HIS A 77 -5.73 3.65 -33.98
N GLN A 78 -4.90 4.61 -34.39
CA GLN A 78 -3.61 4.90 -33.75
C GLN A 78 -3.72 6.21 -32.98
N GLY A 79 -3.22 6.24 -31.75
CA GLY A 79 -3.23 7.44 -30.93
C GLY A 79 -1.98 7.56 -30.07
N THR A 80 -1.91 8.66 -29.33
CA THR A 80 -0.84 8.92 -28.38
C THR A 80 -1.47 9.45 -27.10
N ASP A 81 -1.05 8.93 -25.96
CA ASP A 81 -1.35 9.50 -24.65
C ASP A 81 -0.11 9.51 -23.74
N ARG A 82 -0.28 9.72 -22.44
CA ARG A 82 0.85 9.80 -21.49
C ARG A 82 1.62 8.49 -21.34
N LEU A 83 1.03 7.35 -21.68
CA LEU A 83 1.70 6.05 -21.65
C LEU A 83 2.54 5.81 -22.93
N GLY A 84 2.27 6.57 -23.99
CA GLY A 84 2.99 6.55 -25.26
C GLY A 84 2.06 6.41 -26.45
N ASP A 85 2.65 6.04 -27.59
CA ASP A 85 1.91 5.72 -28.80
C ASP A 85 1.23 4.36 -28.65
N PHE A 86 -0.03 4.28 -29.09
CA PHE A 86 -0.83 3.07 -29.01
C PHE A 86 -1.59 2.80 -30.31
N GLU A 87 -1.83 1.52 -30.55
CA GLU A 87 -2.85 1.05 -31.49
C GLU A 87 -4.06 0.57 -30.68
N THR A 88 -5.27 0.85 -31.15
CA THR A 88 -6.50 0.40 -30.51
C THR A 88 -7.42 -0.25 -31.52
N ALA A 89 -7.96 -1.42 -31.17
CA ALA A 89 -9.19 -1.92 -31.76
C ALA A 89 -10.36 -1.46 -30.88
N THR A 90 -11.47 -1.03 -31.48
CA THR A 90 -12.62 -0.52 -30.72
C THR A 90 -13.90 -1.17 -31.22
N TRP A 91 -14.54 -1.93 -30.34
CA TRP A 91 -15.83 -2.56 -30.60
C TRP A 91 -16.97 -1.66 -30.14
N TYR A 92 -17.85 -1.28 -31.05
CA TYR A 92 -19.07 -0.55 -30.71
C TYR A 92 -20.23 -1.52 -30.57
N LEU A 93 -20.74 -1.68 -29.35
CA LEU A 93 -21.84 -2.56 -29.01
C LEU A 93 -23.09 -1.73 -28.70
N GLY A 94 -24.20 -2.03 -29.37
CA GLY A 94 -25.46 -1.30 -29.21
C GLY A 94 -26.56 -2.14 -28.57
N VAL A 95 -27.34 -1.51 -27.71
CA VAL A 95 -28.68 -1.97 -27.27
C VAL A 95 -29.65 -0.81 -27.41
N ASP A 96 -30.53 -0.90 -28.40
CA ASP A 96 -31.42 0.17 -28.85
C ASP A 96 -30.64 1.44 -29.23
N ASP A 97 -30.77 2.52 -28.45
CA ASP A 97 -30.13 3.82 -28.62
C ASP A 97 -28.86 4.00 -27.77
N ASN A 98 -28.57 3.05 -26.87
CA ASN A 98 -27.39 3.09 -26.00
C ASN A 98 -26.22 2.32 -26.64
N VAL A 99 -25.08 2.99 -26.80
CA VAL A 99 -23.86 2.43 -27.38
C VAL A 99 -22.72 2.47 -26.36
N VAL A 100 -22.06 1.32 -26.19
CA VAL A 100 -20.83 1.20 -25.40
C VAL A 100 -19.68 0.86 -26.34
N ALA A 101 -18.59 1.62 -26.25
CA ALA A 101 -17.35 1.37 -26.98
C ALA A 101 -16.35 0.63 -26.09
N LEU A 102 -15.95 -0.57 -26.50
CA LEU A 102 -14.94 -1.40 -25.83
C LEU A 102 -13.61 -1.27 -26.56
N GLY A 103 -12.62 -0.69 -25.90
CA GLY A 103 -11.29 -0.44 -26.50
C GLY A 103 -10.25 -1.44 -26.02
N PHE A 104 -9.39 -1.88 -26.94
CA PHE A 104 -8.20 -2.70 -26.70
C PHE A 104 -6.97 -1.89 -27.09
N LYS A 105 -6.47 -1.04 -26.19
CA LYS A 105 -5.29 -0.21 -26.44
C LYS A 105 -4.01 -0.97 -26.14
N VAL A 106 -3.12 -1.06 -27.11
CA VAL A 106 -1.84 -1.74 -27.00
C VAL A 106 -0.73 -0.77 -27.38
N TYR A 107 0.33 -0.76 -26.56
CA TYR A 107 1.42 0.19 -26.69
C TYR A 107 2.65 -0.53 -27.23
N ASP A 108 3.29 0.06 -28.24
CA ASP A 108 4.45 -0.56 -28.88
C ASP A 108 5.60 -0.75 -27.88
N GLN A 109 6.19 -1.95 -27.86
CA GLN A 109 7.30 -2.35 -26.99
C GLN A 109 7.04 -2.15 -25.48
N LYS A 110 5.78 -2.21 -25.04
CA LYS A 110 5.42 -2.15 -23.61
C LYS A 110 4.91 -3.50 -23.12
N ASN A 111 5.12 -3.77 -21.83
CA ASN A 111 4.62 -4.96 -21.14
C ASN A 111 3.22 -4.75 -20.55
N TYR A 112 2.42 -3.86 -21.15
CA TYR A 112 1.07 -3.60 -20.67
C TYR A 112 0.14 -3.19 -21.81
N LEU A 113 -1.15 -3.35 -21.55
CA LEU A 113 -2.23 -2.90 -22.41
C LEU A 113 -3.38 -2.35 -21.55
N ILE A 114 -4.20 -1.50 -22.16
CA ILE A 114 -5.37 -0.89 -21.50
C ILE A 114 -6.65 -1.40 -22.18
N LEU A 115 -7.54 -1.95 -21.36
CA LEU A 115 -8.90 -2.28 -21.75
C LEU A 115 -9.84 -1.20 -21.27
N GLN A 116 -10.72 -0.72 -22.15
CA GLN A 116 -11.55 0.46 -21.90
C GLN A 116 -13.02 0.16 -22.13
N GLN A 117 -13.88 0.68 -21.26
CA GLN A 117 -15.33 0.81 -21.48
C GLN A 117 -15.68 2.29 -21.56
N ASN A 118 -16.29 2.72 -22.67
CA ASN A 118 -16.79 4.09 -22.82
C ASN A 118 -18.29 4.07 -23.14
N PHE A 119 -19.10 4.66 -22.26
CA PHE A 119 -20.55 4.77 -22.41
C PHE A 119 -20.89 6.05 -23.18
N LEU A 120 -21.12 5.93 -24.50
CA LEU A 120 -21.31 7.06 -25.40
C LEU A 120 -22.66 7.77 -25.23
N ASN A 121 -23.54 7.20 -24.41
CA ASN A 121 -24.85 7.74 -24.12
C ASN A 121 -25.08 7.66 -22.62
N LYS A 122 -25.78 8.67 -22.10
CA LYS A 122 -26.35 8.61 -20.75
C LYS A 122 -27.21 7.34 -20.62
N THR A 123 -26.87 6.47 -19.68
CA THR A 123 -27.52 5.18 -19.47
C THR A 123 -28.14 5.16 -18.07
N SER A 124 -29.47 5.07 -17.96
CA SER A 124 -30.20 5.09 -16.67
C SER A 124 -30.75 3.70 -16.30
N GLY A 125 -31.06 3.48 -15.01
CA GLY A 125 -31.55 2.19 -14.53
C GLY A 125 -30.49 1.10 -14.61
N THR A 126 -29.24 1.46 -14.35
CA THR A 126 -28.08 0.58 -14.52
C THR A 126 -27.86 -0.36 -13.34
N SER A 127 -28.42 -0.04 -12.17
CA SER A 127 -28.11 -0.73 -10.93
C SER A 127 -28.39 -2.23 -10.98
N ALA A 128 -27.50 -3.00 -10.35
CA ALA A 128 -27.65 -4.41 -10.05
C ALA A 128 -28.50 -4.69 -8.80
N GLY A 129 -28.90 -3.65 -8.06
CA GLY A 129 -29.56 -3.77 -6.76
C GLY A 129 -28.63 -4.24 -5.64
N ASN A 130 -27.34 -4.41 -5.94
CA ASN A 130 -26.31 -4.80 -4.99
C ASN A 130 -24.98 -4.18 -5.42
N LYS A 131 -24.34 -3.44 -4.51
CA LYS A 131 -23.08 -2.72 -4.75
C LYS A 131 -21.90 -3.63 -5.14
N ASP A 132 -21.94 -4.89 -4.72
CA ASP A 132 -20.87 -5.87 -4.93
C ASP A 132 -21.05 -6.71 -6.21
N LEU A 133 -22.10 -6.42 -7.00
CA LEU A 133 -22.25 -6.93 -8.37
C LEU A 133 -21.71 -5.91 -9.38
N LEU A 134 -21.88 -6.17 -10.67
CA LEU A 134 -21.45 -5.26 -11.73
C LEU A 134 -22.63 -4.70 -12.54
N VAL A 135 -22.48 -3.44 -12.96
CA VAL A 135 -23.28 -2.83 -14.02
C VAL A 135 -22.83 -3.31 -15.39
N SER A 136 -21.53 -3.53 -15.57
CA SER A 136 -20.94 -3.98 -16.84
C SER A 136 -19.80 -4.98 -16.62
N ALA A 137 -19.51 -5.82 -17.61
CA ALA A 137 -18.46 -6.84 -17.55
C ALA A 137 -17.53 -6.71 -18.77
N PHE A 138 -16.44 -5.95 -18.63
CA PHE A 138 -15.31 -5.86 -19.56
C PHE A 138 -14.09 -5.15 -18.92
N PRO A 139 -12.92 -5.80 -18.81
CA PRO A 139 -12.68 -7.20 -19.16
C PRO A 139 -13.44 -8.17 -18.27
N GLY A 140 -13.63 -9.38 -18.77
CA GLY A 140 -13.99 -10.53 -17.95
C GLY A 140 -13.45 -11.83 -18.55
N PHE A 141 -13.27 -12.85 -17.72
CA PHE A 141 -12.66 -14.12 -18.11
C PHE A 141 -13.42 -15.31 -17.53
N VAL A 142 -13.53 -16.37 -18.33
CA VAL A 142 -14.02 -17.67 -17.84
C VAL A 142 -12.95 -18.38 -17.03
N ILE A 143 -13.36 -19.00 -15.94
CA ILE A 143 -12.54 -19.93 -15.17
C ILE A 143 -12.80 -21.32 -15.77
N ASP A 144 -11.85 -21.79 -16.58
CA ASP A 144 -11.89 -23.09 -17.23
C ASP A 144 -10.69 -23.97 -16.84
N ASP A 145 -10.64 -25.19 -17.37
CA ASP A 145 -9.60 -26.18 -17.08
C ASP A 145 -8.32 -26.01 -17.93
N THR A 146 -8.24 -25.00 -18.82
CA THR A 146 -7.12 -24.83 -19.77
C THR A 146 -5.77 -24.69 -19.06
N MET A 147 -5.75 -24.00 -17.92
CA MET A 147 -4.53 -23.68 -17.15
C MET A 147 -4.57 -24.24 -15.72
N GLN A 148 -5.40 -25.26 -15.49
CA GLN A 148 -5.61 -25.83 -14.16
C GLN A 148 -4.28 -26.29 -13.54
N GLY A 149 -3.97 -25.74 -12.36
CA GLY A 149 -2.77 -26.08 -11.60
C GLY A 149 -1.48 -25.44 -12.13
N GLU A 150 -1.53 -24.67 -13.22
CA GLU A 150 -0.38 -23.95 -13.77
C GLU A 150 -0.36 -22.48 -13.39
N ILE A 151 -1.53 -21.87 -13.19
CA ILE A 151 -1.68 -20.47 -12.75
C ILE A 151 -2.13 -20.43 -11.29
N GLY A 152 -1.38 -19.71 -10.47
CA GLY A 152 -1.75 -19.26 -9.14
C GLY A 152 -2.25 -17.81 -9.18
N TYR A 153 -2.91 -17.37 -8.11
CA TYR A 153 -3.29 -15.98 -7.94
C TYR A 153 -3.03 -15.46 -6.52
N MET A 154 -2.83 -14.15 -6.43
CA MET A 154 -2.90 -13.33 -5.23
C MET A 154 -3.88 -12.19 -5.52
N ALA A 155 -5.02 -12.18 -4.81
CA ALA A 155 -6.08 -11.21 -4.99
C ALA A 155 -6.21 -10.35 -3.73
N TYR A 156 -5.92 -9.05 -3.83
CA TYR A 156 -6.13 -8.13 -2.73
C TYR A 156 -7.62 -7.87 -2.52
N GLY A 157 -8.03 -7.80 -1.26
CA GLY A 157 -9.41 -7.44 -0.93
C GLY A 157 -9.65 -7.19 0.55
N GLY A 158 -10.72 -6.49 0.83
CA GLY A 158 -11.05 -6.03 2.18
C GLY A 158 -10.37 -4.71 2.56
N ILE A 159 -10.46 -4.36 3.84
CA ILE A 159 -9.97 -3.10 4.42
C ILE A 159 -8.47 -3.18 4.76
N MET A 160 -7.93 -2.08 5.31
CA MET A 160 -6.53 -1.95 5.71
C MET A 160 -5.62 -2.25 4.52
N SER A 161 -5.87 -1.54 3.41
CA SER A 161 -5.17 -1.71 2.13
C SER A 161 -5.28 -3.11 1.52
N GLY A 162 -6.34 -3.84 1.86
CA GLY A 162 -6.60 -5.21 1.39
C GLY A 162 -5.94 -6.30 2.21
N SER A 163 -5.43 -6.00 3.41
CA SER A 163 -4.74 -6.97 4.27
C SER A 163 -5.67 -7.97 4.94
N ASN A 164 -6.89 -7.57 5.30
CA ASN A 164 -7.75 -8.40 6.14
C ASN A 164 -8.52 -9.49 5.37
N ASN A 165 -8.49 -9.48 4.04
CA ASN A 165 -9.12 -10.51 3.21
C ASN A 165 -8.39 -10.74 1.88
N ILE A 166 -7.05 -10.69 1.90
CA ILE A 166 -6.23 -11.14 0.78
C ILE A 166 -6.41 -12.64 0.56
N ASN A 167 -6.57 -13.06 -0.69
CA ASN A 167 -6.82 -14.46 -1.03
C ASN A 167 -5.78 -14.99 -2.01
N PHE A 168 -5.41 -16.25 -1.81
CA PHE A 168 -4.46 -16.98 -2.64
C PHE A 168 -5.09 -18.29 -3.10
N GLY A 169 -4.70 -18.77 -4.27
CA GLY A 169 -5.19 -20.06 -4.76
C GLY A 169 -4.70 -20.37 -6.16
N THR A 170 -5.27 -21.43 -6.74
CA THR A 170 -5.02 -21.81 -8.14
C THR A 170 -6.20 -21.42 -9.01
N TRP A 171 -5.92 -21.02 -10.24
CA TRP A 171 -6.93 -20.72 -11.25
C TRP A 171 -7.50 -22.02 -11.81
N ALA A 172 -8.64 -22.46 -11.26
CA ALA A 172 -9.34 -23.66 -11.70
C ALA A 172 -10.83 -23.63 -11.30
N PRO A 173 -11.72 -24.29 -12.06
CA PRO A 173 -13.15 -24.33 -11.76
C PRO A 173 -13.43 -24.88 -10.35
N GLY A 174 -14.27 -24.19 -9.58
CA GLY A 174 -14.64 -24.57 -8.22
C GLY A 174 -13.50 -24.47 -7.19
N LYS A 175 -12.37 -23.85 -7.54
CA LYS A 175 -11.22 -23.64 -6.66
C LYS A 175 -10.92 -22.17 -6.40
N VAL A 176 -11.46 -21.27 -7.21
CA VAL A 176 -11.24 -19.84 -7.06
C VAL A 176 -12.13 -19.28 -5.94
N HIS A 177 -11.49 -18.70 -4.93
CA HIS A 177 -12.13 -17.99 -3.84
C HIS A 177 -11.40 -16.66 -3.63
N MET A 178 -12.09 -15.55 -3.85
CA MET A 178 -11.53 -14.22 -3.64
C MET A 178 -12.60 -13.20 -3.25
N THR A 179 -12.18 -12.20 -2.49
CA THR A 179 -12.96 -10.99 -2.22
C THR A 179 -13.15 -10.20 -3.51
N THR A 180 -14.40 -9.87 -3.83
CA THR A 180 -14.76 -9.06 -5.01
C THR A 180 -15.76 -7.97 -4.60
N GLY A 181 -16.30 -7.22 -5.56
CA GLY A 181 -17.22 -6.13 -5.31
C GLY A 181 -16.49 -4.85 -4.89
N THR A 182 -17.15 -4.05 -4.04
CA THR A 182 -16.60 -2.79 -3.54
C THR A 182 -15.30 -2.96 -2.75
N ALA A 183 -15.12 -4.11 -2.10
CA ALA A 183 -13.93 -4.45 -1.33
C ALA A 183 -12.86 -5.19 -2.16
N GLY A 184 -13.11 -5.51 -3.43
CA GLY A 184 -12.14 -6.17 -4.30
C GLY A 184 -11.04 -5.23 -4.80
N GLY A 185 -9.88 -5.77 -5.14
CA GLY A 185 -8.71 -5.00 -5.56
C GLY A 185 -7.95 -5.59 -6.75
N PRO A 186 -6.71 -5.10 -6.98
CA PRO A 186 -5.80 -5.67 -7.96
C PRO A 186 -5.58 -7.17 -7.74
N ILE A 187 -5.45 -7.92 -8.84
CA ILE A 187 -5.19 -9.35 -8.81
C ILE A 187 -3.92 -9.64 -9.61
N ALA A 188 -2.98 -10.33 -8.99
CA ALA A 188 -1.80 -10.88 -9.67
C ALA A 188 -2.02 -12.36 -9.95
N PHE A 189 -1.98 -12.74 -11.22
CA PHE A 189 -1.93 -14.12 -11.69
C PHE A 189 -0.49 -14.47 -12.02
N PHE A 190 -0.04 -15.66 -11.64
CA PHE A 190 1.36 -16.04 -11.85
C PHE A 190 1.53 -17.53 -12.11
N ASP A 191 2.52 -17.87 -12.91
CA ASP A 191 2.90 -19.27 -13.10
C ASP A 191 4.05 -19.68 -12.15
N LYS A 192 4.45 -20.95 -12.24
CA LYS A 192 5.56 -21.51 -11.44
C LYS A 192 6.94 -21.04 -11.90
N LYS A 193 7.02 -20.26 -12.99
CA LYS A 193 8.26 -19.73 -13.60
C LYS A 193 8.40 -18.22 -13.39
N ASP A 194 7.66 -17.66 -12.43
CA ASP A 194 7.70 -16.24 -12.07
C ASP A 194 7.19 -15.28 -13.17
N ASN A 195 6.47 -15.79 -14.19
CA ASN A 195 5.68 -14.91 -15.05
C ASN A 195 4.46 -14.42 -14.28
N VAL A 196 4.22 -13.11 -14.31
CA VAL A 196 3.13 -12.47 -13.58
C VAL A 196 2.32 -11.59 -14.52
N VAL A 197 0.99 -11.67 -14.40
CA VAL A 197 0.03 -10.74 -14.99
C VAL A 197 -0.75 -10.06 -13.87
N ILE A 198 -0.72 -8.73 -13.81
CA ILE A 198 -1.54 -7.93 -12.90
C ILE A 198 -2.74 -7.39 -13.70
N ILE A 199 -3.94 -7.59 -13.18
CA ILE A 199 -5.17 -6.98 -13.70
C ILE A 199 -5.74 -6.07 -12.61
N ALA A 200 -5.88 -4.78 -12.94
CA ALA A 200 -6.35 -3.76 -12.02
C ALA A 200 -7.11 -2.64 -12.74
N PRO A 201 -8.04 -1.94 -12.06
CA PRO A 201 -8.55 -0.67 -12.55
C PRO A 201 -7.39 0.30 -12.84
N PHE A 202 -7.48 0.97 -13.99
CA PHE A 202 -6.53 2.00 -14.42
C PHE A 202 -7.10 3.40 -14.25
N SER A 203 -8.42 3.59 -14.31
CA SER A 203 -9.10 4.87 -14.06
C SER A 203 -10.40 4.66 -13.27
N GLU A 204 -11.03 5.76 -12.84
CA GLU A 204 -12.33 5.77 -12.15
C GLU A 204 -12.43 4.79 -10.97
N PHE A 205 -11.33 4.68 -10.21
CA PHE A 205 -11.07 3.66 -9.20
C PHE A 205 -12.20 3.44 -8.20
N MET A 206 -12.85 4.52 -7.75
CA MET A 206 -13.93 4.43 -6.76
C MET A 206 -15.18 3.75 -7.33
N SER A 207 -15.48 3.96 -8.61
CA SER A 207 -16.62 3.34 -9.30
C SER A 207 -16.27 1.99 -9.92
N ALA A 208 -14.99 1.68 -10.12
CA ALA A 208 -14.53 0.39 -10.59
C ALA A 208 -14.75 -0.72 -9.55
N SER A 209 -15.03 -1.92 -10.05
CA SER A 209 -15.29 -3.12 -9.26
C SER A 209 -14.90 -4.36 -10.06
N ASN A 210 -14.79 -5.49 -9.38
CA ASN A 210 -14.72 -6.82 -9.96
C ASN A 210 -15.81 -7.72 -9.37
N GLN A 211 -16.09 -8.85 -10.00
CA GLN A 211 -17.07 -9.83 -9.51
C GLN A 211 -16.63 -11.25 -9.89
N LEU A 212 -16.53 -12.12 -8.89
CA LEU A 212 -16.44 -13.56 -9.08
C LEU A 212 -17.87 -14.11 -9.12
N ASN A 213 -18.29 -14.64 -10.28
CA ASN A 213 -19.56 -15.33 -10.43
C ASN A 213 -19.33 -16.84 -10.49
N ASN A 214 -19.50 -17.49 -9.33
CA ASN A 214 -19.41 -18.94 -9.18
C ASN A 214 -20.74 -19.66 -9.45
N THR A 215 -21.80 -18.92 -9.80
CA THR A 215 -23.11 -19.49 -10.14
C THR A 215 -23.30 -19.66 -11.65
N SER A 216 -22.46 -19.01 -12.46
CA SER A 216 -22.42 -19.25 -13.90
C SER A 216 -21.73 -20.56 -14.22
N ASN A 217 -22.05 -21.13 -15.39
CA ASN A 217 -21.35 -22.29 -15.93
C ASN A 217 -20.89 -21.96 -17.38
N PRO A 218 -19.58 -21.76 -17.62
CA PRO A 218 -18.48 -21.80 -16.65
C PRO A 218 -18.50 -20.65 -15.63
N GLU A 219 -17.77 -20.80 -14.53
CA GLU A 219 -17.54 -19.72 -13.55
C GLU A 219 -16.81 -18.55 -14.24
N THR A 220 -17.02 -17.32 -13.77
CA THR A 220 -16.42 -16.12 -14.40
C THR A 220 -15.85 -15.16 -13.38
N LEU A 221 -14.78 -14.45 -13.76
CA LEU A 221 -14.24 -13.30 -13.04
C LEU A 221 -14.28 -12.09 -13.97
N ASP A 222 -15.06 -11.09 -13.59
CA ASP A 222 -15.36 -9.93 -14.42
C ASP A 222 -14.95 -8.63 -13.73
N TRP A 223 -14.63 -7.61 -14.53
CA TRP A 223 -14.38 -6.24 -14.09
C TRP A 223 -15.37 -5.28 -14.77
N GLY A 224 -15.74 -4.24 -14.04
CA GLY A 224 -16.59 -3.18 -14.57
C GLY A 224 -17.00 -2.16 -13.54
N ILE A 225 -18.12 -1.50 -13.79
CA ILE A 225 -18.66 -0.48 -12.88
C ILE A 225 -19.43 -1.16 -11.75
N MET A 226 -19.26 -0.67 -10.51
CA MET A 226 -19.91 -1.21 -9.31
C MET A 226 -21.45 -1.23 -9.43
N GLY A 227 -22.07 -2.31 -8.97
CA GLY A 227 -23.48 -2.61 -9.18
C GLY A 227 -24.46 -1.66 -8.48
N GLY A 228 -23.98 -0.78 -7.60
CA GLY A 228 -24.82 0.23 -6.94
C GLY A 228 -25.22 1.38 -7.88
N VAL A 229 -24.44 1.63 -8.94
CA VAL A 229 -24.59 2.81 -9.79
C VAL A 229 -25.94 2.83 -10.49
N MET A 230 -26.67 3.92 -10.32
CA MET A 230 -28.05 4.10 -10.82
C MET A 230 -28.10 4.65 -12.24
N GLU A 231 -27.09 5.45 -12.59
CA GLU A 231 -26.98 6.13 -13.86
C GLU A 231 -25.51 6.30 -14.24
N ILE A 232 -25.18 5.99 -15.48
CA ILE A 232 -23.88 6.26 -16.07
C ILE A 232 -24.01 7.51 -16.97
N PRO A 233 -23.22 8.57 -16.72
CA PRO A 233 -23.21 9.77 -17.55
C PRO A 233 -22.79 9.48 -19.00
N GLU A 234 -23.21 10.36 -19.92
CA GLU A 234 -22.70 10.37 -21.29
C GLU A 234 -21.18 10.58 -21.29
N ASP A 235 -20.48 9.84 -22.15
CA ASP A 235 -19.02 9.80 -22.31
C ASP A 235 -18.24 9.36 -21.06
N PHE A 236 -18.89 8.68 -20.11
CA PHE A 236 -18.19 8.08 -18.97
C PHE A 236 -17.26 6.95 -19.42
N MET A 237 -15.98 7.02 -19.02
CA MET A 237 -14.94 6.10 -19.43
C MET A 237 -14.25 5.45 -18.23
N SER A 238 -14.33 4.12 -18.16
CA SER A 238 -13.58 3.30 -17.19
C SER A 238 -12.51 2.48 -17.91
N GLN A 239 -11.29 2.43 -17.36
CA GLN A 239 -10.15 1.75 -17.94
C GLN A 239 -9.56 0.75 -16.95
N TYR A 240 -8.99 -0.34 -17.47
CA TYR A 240 -8.33 -1.41 -16.74
C TYR A 240 -6.99 -1.71 -17.38
N MET A 241 -5.95 -1.86 -16.58
CA MET A 241 -4.62 -2.22 -17.05
C MET A 241 -4.41 -3.71 -16.89
N ILE A 242 -3.87 -4.33 -17.93
CA ILE A 242 -3.23 -5.63 -17.86
C ILE A 242 -1.73 -5.39 -17.98
N PHE A 243 -0.98 -5.71 -16.94
CA PHE A 243 0.47 -5.53 -16.87
C PHE A 243 1.18 -6.88 -16.75
N TYR A 244 2.34 -7.03 -17.39
CA TYR A 244 3.14 -8.24 -17.38
C TYR A 244 4.56 -8.01 -16.88
N SER A 245 5.07 -8.98 -16.12
CA SER A 245 6.50 -9.07 -15.79
C SER A 245 6.96 -10.52 -15.74
N PRO A 246 8.16 -10.85 -16.26
CA PRO A 246 8.78 -12.18 -16.10
C PRO A 246 9.58 -12.32 -14.80
N ASN A 247 9.58 -11.30 -13.93
CA ASN A 247 10.53 -11.16 -12.83
C ASN A 247 9.91 -11.48 -11.44
N GLY A 248 8.77 -12.16 -11.41
CA GLY A 248 8.05 -12.50 -10.18
C GLY A 248 7.23 -11.36 -9.58
N ILE A 249 6.51 -11.68 -8.50
CA ILE A 249 5.38 -10.90 -7.99
C ILE A 249 5.81 -9.54 -7.45
N ASN A 250 6.84 -9.50 -6.60
CA ASN A 250 7.35 -8.24 -6.03
C ASN A 250 7.77 -7.26 -7.12
N GLN A 251 8.55 -7.73 -8.10
CA GLN A 251 9.04 -6.91 -9.21
C GLN A 251 7.89 -6.46 -10.13
N ALA A 252 6.92 -7.34 -10.40
CA ALA A 252 5.73 -6.99 -11.18
C ALA A 252 4.95 -5.82 -10.56
N PHE A 253 4.72 -5.85 -9.25
CA PHE A 253 4.05 -4.75 -8.54
C PHE A 253 4.88 -3.47 -8.50
N GLN A 254 6.20 -3.57 -8.38
CA GLN A 254 7.09 -2.40 -8.43
C GLN A 254 7.02 -1.72 -9.81
N GLU A 255 7.12 -2.49 -10.89
CA GLU A 255 7.10 -1.98 -12.27
C GLU A 255 5.72 -1.41 -12.63
N TRP A 256 4.65 -2.15 -12.34
CA TRP A 256 3.26 -1.69 -12.51
C TRP A 256 3.01 -0.42 -11.69
N GLY A 257 3.37 -0.43 -10.41
CA GLY A 257 3.22 0.70 -9.51
C GLY A 257 3.99 1.94 -9.98
N SER A 258 5.19 1.77 -10.55
CA SER A 258 5.95 2.89 -11.14
C SER A 258 5.17 3.55 -12.27
N ILE A 259 4.63 2.75 -13.20
CA ILE A 259 3.82 3.26 -14.31
C ILE A 259 2.59 4.02 -13.79
N MET A 260 1.90 3.46 -12.79
CA MET A 260 0.73 4.10 -12.17
C MET A 260 1.11 5.44 -11.53
N ARG A 261 2.18 5.49 -10.72
CA ARG A 261 2.64 6.73 -10.07
C ARG A 261 3.08 7.78 -11.06
N ASP A 262 3.81 7.38 -12.10
CA ASP A 262 4.29 8.30 -13.14
C ASP A 262 3.12 8.90 -13.95
N PHE A 263 2.15 8.06 -14.34
CA PHE A 263 0.97 8.51 -15.11
C PHE A 263 0.12 9.53 -14.33
N TYR A 264 -0.10 9.26 -13.04
CA TYR A 264 -0.93 10.08 -12.17
C TYR A 264 -0.19 11.25 -11.51
N GLY A 265 1.14 11.33 -11.67
CA GLY A 265 1.95 12.39 -11.08
C GLY A 265 2.02 12.30 -9.56
N LYS A 266 2.11 11.08 -9.02
CA LYS A 266 2.25 10.82 -7.58
C LYS A 266 3.60 11.32 -7.09
N ASP A 267 3.63 12.56 -6.60
CA ASP A 267 4.86 13.23 -6.16
C ASP A 267 5.46 12.55 -4.92
N PRO A 268 6.66 11.92 -5.02
CA PRO A 268 7.30 11.25 -3.89
C PRO A 268 7.81 12.22 -2.82
N TYR A 269 7.88 13.53 -3.11
CA TYR A 269 8.32 14.54 -2.16
C TYR A 269 7.51 14.47 -0.86
N TYR A 270 6.18 14.42 -0.95
CA TYR A 270 5.31 14.44 0.23
C TYR A 270 5.59 13.28 1.18
N ARG A 271 5.69 12.03 0.67
CA ARG A 271 6.05 10.87 1.48
C ARG A 271 7.45 11.03 2.09
N LYS A 272 8.42 11.50 1.31
CA LYS A 272 9.80 11.71 1.77
C LYS A 272 9.94 12.82 2.80
N SER A 273 9.08 13.85 2.76
CA SER A 273 9.10 14.98 3.70
C SER A 273 8.13 14.84 4.86
N ASP A 274 7.29 13.81 4.88
CA ASP A 274 6.30 13.60 5.95
C ASP A 274 7.00 13.38 7.28
N MET A 275 6.65 14.21 8.27
CA MET A 275 7.27 14.18 9.58
C MET A 275 7.04 12.86 10.30
N THR A 276 5.83 12.30 10.21
CA THR A 276 5.41 11.11 10.97
C THR A 276 5.98 9.81 10.40
N ILE A 277 6.37 9.84 9.12
CA ILE A 277 7.07 8.75 8.45
C ILE A 277 8.58 8.80 8.74
N ASN A 278 9.13 9.98 9.03
CA ASN A 278 10.58 10.15 9.20
C ASN A 278 11.06 10.23 10.65
N TYR A 279 10.20 10.61 11.59
CA TYR A 279 10.58 10.75 12.98
C TYR A 279 9.76 9.84 13.89
N LEU A 280 10.37 9.40 14.97
CA LEU A 280 9.71 8.66 16.04
C LEU A 280 8.64 9.52 16.71
N GLY A 281 7.44 8.98 16.92
CA GLY A 281 6.35 9.66 17.64
C GLY A 281 5.61 8.75 18.60
N TYR A 282 4.92 9.32 19.57
CA TYR A 282 4.17 8.57 20.58
C TYR A 282 2.70 8.42 20.16
N TRP A 283 2.14 7.21 20.27
CA TRP A 283 0.79 6.90 19.75
C TRP A 283 -0.22 6.59 20.85
N THR A 284 -1.47 7.01 20.64
CA THR A 284 -2.61 6.77 21.55
C THR A 284 -3.80 6.10 20.88
N ASP A 285 -3.58 5.48 19.71
CA ASP A 285 -4.55 4.71 18.91
C ASP A 285 -4.89 3.36 19.57
N ASN A 286 -5.92 2.66 19.08
CA ASN A 286 -6.34 1.35 19.55
C ASN A 286 -5.15 0.38 19.66
N GLY A 287 -5.07 -0.36 20.76
CA GLY A 287 -3.89 -1.11 21.21
C GLY A 287 -2.93 -0.34 22.12
N ALA A 288 -2.95 0.99 22.14
CA ALA A 288 -2.13 1.81 23.01
C ALA A 288 -2.54 1.73 24.48
N TYR A 289 -1.59 1.95 25.40
CA TYR A 289 -1.89 2.02 26.83
C TYR A 289 -2.87 3.16 27.16
N TYR A 290 -2.75 4.32 26.49
CA TYR A 290 -3.61 5.49 26.69
C TYR A 290 -4.72 5.63 25.63
N TYR A 291 -5.23 4.52 25.08
CA TYR A 291 -6.43 4.57 24.24
C TYR A 291 -7.71 4.61 25.11
N PHE A 292 -8.48 5.68 25.00
CA PHE A 292 -9.62 5.98 25.91
C PHE A 292 -9.27 5.87 27.41
N LYS A 293 -8.01 6.16 27.76
CA LYS A 293 -7.47 6.09 29.12
C LYS A 293 -6.46 7.21 29.34
N THR A 294 -6.49 7.84 30.50
CA THR A 294 -5.55 8.87 30.93
C THR A 294 -4.58 8.32 31.98
N GLU A 295 -3.51 9.07 32.24
CA GLU A 295 -2.67 8.84 33.41
C GLU A 295 -3.45 9.20 34.69
N GLY A 296 -3.65 8.20 35.56
CA GLY A 296 -4.52 8.32 36.74
C GLY A 296 -5.92 8.82 36.41
N ASP A 297 -6.53 9.56 37.33
CA ASP A 297 -7.86 10.19 37.19
C ASP A 297 -7.80 11.58 36.52
N GLY A 298 -6.74 11.85 35.74
CA GLY A 298 -6.45 13.14 35.13
C GLY A 298 -7.17 13.43 33.81
N THR A 299 -6.59 14.33 33.02
CA THR A 299 -7.03 14.66 31.66
C THR A 299 -5.99 14.20 30.64
N TYR A 300 -6.37 14.17 29.35
CA TYR A 300 -5.38 13.93 28.30
C TYR A 300 -4.38 15.08 28.21
N GLU A 301 -4.79 16.33 28.47
CA GLU A 301 -3.84 17.45 28.60
C GLU A 301 -2.69 17.12 29.55
N GLN A 302 -3.01 16.66 30.77
CA GLN A 302 -2.00 16.29 31.75
C GLN A 302 -1.20 15.06 31.31
N THR A 303 -1.87 14.04 30.74
CA THR A 303 -1.23 12.82 30.23
C THR A 303 -0.18 13.16 29.16
N ILE A 304 -0.48 14.08 28.23
CA ILE A 304 0.47 14.51 27.19
C ILE A 304 1.66 15.27 27.79
N TYR A 305 1.45 16.13 28.79
CA TYR A 305 2.56 16.79 29.50
C TYR A 305 3.45 15.78 30.23
N ASP A 306 2.85 14.77 30.85
CA ASP A 306 3.60 13.74 31.58
C ASP A 306 4.39 12.84 30.64
N LEU A 307 3.83 12.49 29.48
CA LEU A 307 4.54 11.80 28.39
C LEU A 307 5.74 12.61 27.89
N GLN A 308 5.58 13.92 27.66
CA GLN A 308 6.69 14.78 27.24
C GLN A 308 7.79 14.87 28.31
N SER A 309 7.40 15.02 29.57
CA SER A 309 8.33 15.02 30.72
C SER A 309 9.07 13.68 30.84
N MET A 310 8.37 12.55 30.65
CA MET A 310 8.97 11.22 30.65
C MET A 310 9.97 11.07 29.52
N ALA A 311 9.58 11.42 28.29
CA ALA A 311 10.44 11.34 27.11
C ALA A 311 11.73 12.15 27.30
N THR A 312 11.60 13.37 27.85
CA THR A 312 12.75 14.23 28.16
C THR A 312 13.66 13.61 29.24
N LYS A 313 13.08 12.98 30.28
CA LYS A 313 13.86 12.35 31.37
C LYS A 313 14.57 11.07 30.94
N GLN A 314 14.03 10.37 29.95
CA GLN A 314 14.57 9.11 29.44
C GLN A 314 15.37 9.27 28.14
N ASP A 315 15.58 10.52 27.70
CA ASP A 315 16.24 10.84 26.43
C ASP A 315 15.61 10.13 25.22
N ILE A 316 14.28 9.93 25.24
CA ILE A 316 13.54 9.36 24.11
C ILE A 316 13.09 10.51 23.18
N PRO A 317 13.54 10.54 21.92
CA PRO A 317 13.35 11.68 21.05
C PRO A 317 12.01 11.63 20.30
N TYR A 318 10.89 11.56 21.03
CA TYR A 318 9.57 11.73 20.41
C TYR A 318 9.45 13.11 19.76
N ARG A 319 9.05 13.13 18.50
CA ARG A 319 8.93 14.36 17.70
C ARG A 319 7.51 14.78 17.42
N TYR A 320 6.53 13.92 17.67
CA TYR A 320 5.12 14.22 17.52
C TYR A 320 4.31 13.30 18.44
N VAL A 321 3.03 13.62 18.60
CA VAL A 321 2.06 12.78 19.31
C VAL A 321 0.83 12.54 18.43
N GLN A 322 0.27 11.35 18.53
CA GLN A 322 -1.00 11.03 17.86
C GLN A 322 -2.18 11.24 18.80
N TYR A 323 -3.22 11.92 18.31
CA TYR A 323 -4.51 12.08 18.98
C TYR A 323 -5.56 11.24 18.29
N ASP A 324 -6.05 10.22 18.98
CA ASP A 324 -7.04 9.29 18.43
C ASP A 324 -8.50 9.74 18.65
N ALA A 325 -9.48 8.87 18.38
CA ALA A 325 -10.92 9.10 18.41
C ALA A 325 -11.48 9.60 19.75
N TRP A 326 -10.65 9.76 20.78
CA TRP A 326 -11.02 10.24 22.11
C TRP A 326 -11.07 11.76 22.25
N PHE A 327 -10.44 12.55 21.36
CA PHE A 327 -10.32 14.00 21.59
C PHE A 327 -11.56 14.82 21.18
N TYR A 328 -12.29 14.38 20.15
CA TYR A 328 -13.38 15.14 19.55
C TYR A 328 -14.78 14.65 19.91
N LEU A 329 -15.80 15.43 19.56
CA LEU A 329 -17.20 15.11 19.84
C LEU A 329 -17.78 14.17 18.78
N ARG A 330 -18.33 13.05 19.24
CA ARG A 330 -18.99 12.01 18.43
C ARG A 330 -20.45 11.84 18.81
N ALA A 331 -21.25 11.29 17.90
CA ALA A 331 -22.63 10.94 18.20
C ALA A 331 -22.74 9.94 19.37
N ASN A 332 -23.85 9.99 20.11
CA ASN A 332 -24.14 9.15 21.30
C ASN A 332 -23.09 9.16 22.44
N GLY A 333 -22.13 10.09 22.46
CA GLY A 333 -21.27 10.40 23.62
C GLY A 333 -20.44 9.25 24.22
N SER A 334 -20.40 8.09 23.58
CA SER A 334 -19.84 6.86 24.15
C SER A 334 -18.41 6.62 23.68
N ALA A 335 -17.55 6.16 24.59
CA ALA A 335 -16.25 5.59 24.27
C ALA A 335 -16.47 4.15 23.74
N GLY A 336 -16.33 3.96 22.43
CA GLY A 336 -16.52 2.66 21.76
C GLY A 336 -17.05 2.89 20.34
N GLY A 337 -16.55 2.13 19.36
CA GLY A 337 -16.83 2.32 17.93
C GLY A 337 -18.33 2.35 17.59
N GLY A 338 -18.67 3.02 16.49
CA GLY A 338 -20.03 3.05 15.93
C GLY A 338 -20.75 4.40 15.98
N THR A 339 -20.05 5.53 16.18
CA THR A 339 -20.70 6.84 16.18
C THR A 339 -19.87 7.89 15.43
N GLY A 340 -20.47 8.58 14.45
CA GLY A 340 -19.74 9.51 13.58
C GLY A 340 -19.38 10.84 14.24
N THR A 341 -18.44 11.56 13.63
CA THR A 341 -17.96 12.88 14.09
C THR A 341 -19.07 13.93 14.01
N ILE A 342 -19.35 14.57 15.14
CA ILE A 342 -20.29 15.71 15.20
C ILE A 342 -19.52 17.02 15.05
N HIS A 343 -18.44 17.17 15.83
CA HIS A 343 -17.61 18.36 15.83
C HIS A 343 -16.16 17.96 16.08
N TRP A 344 -15.29 18.25 15.12
CA TRP A 344 -13.88 17.86 15.13
C TRP A 344 -13.02 18.96 15.76
N ASP A 345 -13.19 19.14 17.07
CA ASP A 345 -12.37 19.97 17.93
C ASP A 345 -12.37 19.36 19.35
N SER A 346 -11.40 19.74 20.17
CA SER A 346 -11.26 19.26 21.54
C SER A 346 -12.45 19.61 22.42
N ARG A 347 -12.70 18.76 23.40
CA ARG A 347 -13.66 18.99 24.48
C ARG A 347 -12.92 19.54 25.71
N ASP A 348 -13.55 20.46 26.45
CA ASP A 348 -12.99 21.02 27.70
C ASP A 348 -12.62 19.93 28.73
N SER A 349 -13.35 18.81 28.74
CA SER A 349 -13.07 17.68 29.64
C SER A 349 -11.80 16.90 29.26
N VAL A 350 -11.31 17.04 28.03
CA VAL A 350 -10.13 16.36 27.50
C VAL A 350 -8.91 17.30 27.54
N PHE A 351 -9.10 18.52 27.05
CA PHE A 351 -8.09 19.58 26.99
C PHE A 351 -8.64 20.88 27.60
N PRO A 352 -8.63 21.03 28.94
CA PRO A 352 -9.18 22.21 29.62
C PRO A 352 -8.59 23.54 29.16
N SER A 353 -7.33 23.56 28.73
CA SER A 353 -6.66 24.76 28.21
C SER A 353 -6.75 24.90 26.68
N GLY A 354 -7.34 23.91 25.99
CA GLY A 354 -7.38 23.79 24.54
C GLY A 354 -6.10 23.24 23.93
N MET A 355 -6.21 22.54 22.78
CA MET A 355 -5.09 21.88 22.11
C MET A 355 -3.98 22.85 21.67
N GLN A 356 -4.31 24.09 21.31
CA GLN A 356 -3.30 25.08 20.95
C GLN A 356 -2.35 25.36 22.12
N LYS A 357 -2.86 25.44 23.36
CA LYS A 357 -2.03 25.66 24.53
C LYS A 357 -1.12 24.47 24.82
N VAL A 358 -1.63 23.26 24.60
CA VAL A 358 -0.83 22.03 24.70
C VAL A 358 0.31 22.05 23.69
N TYR A 359 0.03 22.35 22.42
CA TYR A 359 1.06 22.48 21.38
C TYR A 359 2.09 23.56 21.71
N GLU A 360 1.67 24.73 22.19
CA GLU A 360 2.59 25.80 22.61
C GLU A 360 3.51 25.36 23.77
N ASN A 361 3.00 24.54 24.69
CA ASN A 361 3.78 24.07 25.84
C ASN A 361 4.69 22.89 25.48
N THR A 362 4.25 21.98 24.62
CA THR A 362 4.99 20.75 24.29
C THR A 362 5.89 20.89 23.06
N GLN A 363 5.52 21.79 22.14
CA GLN A 363 6.09 21.89 20.79
C GLN A 363 6.00 20.58 19.99
N TRP A 364 5.13 19.65 20.40
CA TRP A 364 4.90 18.39 19.68
C TRP A 364 3.79 18.58 18.63
N PRO A 365 4.11 18.50 17.33
CA PRO A 365 3.10 18.44 16.28
C PRO A 365 2.20 17.21 16.46
N VAL A 366 1.05 17.26 15.79
CA VAL A 366 -0.04 16.32 16.00
C VAL A 366 -0.37 15.58 14.70
N LEU A 367 -0.42 14.25 14.78
CA LEU A 367 -1.21 13.42 13.86
C LEU A 367 -2.58 13.22 14.51
N ALA A 368 -3.67 13.52 13.82
CA ALA A 368 -5.00 13.45 14.42
C ALA A 368 -5.96 12.57 13.61
N HIS A 369 -6.61 11.67 14.32
CA HIS A 369 -7.67 10.79 13.83
C HIS A 369 -8.97 11.54 13.54
N ASN A 370 -9.65 11.14 12.47
CA ASN A 370 -11.07 11.39 12.29
C ASN A 370 -11.74 10.16 11.65
N MET A 371 -12.93 9.81 12.13
CA MET A 371 -13.78 8.80 11.51
C MET A 371 -14.70 9.40 10.44
N TYR A 372 -15.72 8.65 10.01
CA TYR A 372 -16.81 9.19 9.19
C TYR A 372 -17.58 10.30 9.93
N TRP A 373 -18.18 11.22 9.17
CA TRP A 373 -19.00 12.29 9.74
C TRP A 373 -20.39 11.79 10.09
N SER A 374 -20.94 12.26 11.21
CA SER A 374 -22.34 12.00 11.55
C SER A 374 -23.27 12.91 10.75
N ASN A 375 -24.48 12.45 10.43
CA ASN A 375 -25.54 13.32 9.90
C ASN A 375 -26.00 14.41 10.88
N GLN A 376 -25.54 14.36 12.14
CA GLN A 376 -25.74 15.39 13.17
C GLN A 376 -24.57 16.38 13.25
N THR A 377 -23.61 16.34 12.32
CA THR A 377 -22.45 17.23 12.37
C THR A 377 -22.85 18.71 12.39
N THR A 378 -22.24 19.48 13.28
CA THR A 378 -22.53 20.91 13.46
C THR A 378 -22.06 21.76 12.28
N TYR A 379 -21.28 21.17 11.36
CA TYR A 379 -20.76 21.84 10.17
C TYR A 379 -21.78 21.90 9.02
N ALA A 380 -22.71 20.95 8.94
CA ALA A 380 -23.69 20.85 7.87
C ALA A 380 -24.75 21.97 7.96
N LYS A 381 -25.11 22.59 6.82
CA LYS A 381 -26.18 23.60 6.73
C LYS A 381 -27.51 23.12 7.32
N GLN A 382 -27.82 21.84 7.13
CA GLN A 382 -29.03 21.19 7.63
C GLN A 382 -29.09 21.18 9.17
N ASN A 383 -27.93 21.26 9.85
CA ASN A 383 -27.80 21.31 11.30
C ASN A 383 -27.42 22.71 11.81
N GLY A 384 -27.59 23.76 10.99
CA GLY A 384 -27.26 25.15 11.35
C GLY A 384 -25.81 25.57 11.08
N GLY A 385 -25.00 24.70 10.47
CA GLY A 385 -23.64 25.00 10.02
C GLY A 385 -23.59 25.79 8.71
N MET A 386 -22.39 25.91 8.13
CA MET A 386 -22.16 26.76 6.95
C MET A 386 -21.83 25.99 5.67
N TYR A 387 -21.69 24.66 5.74
CA TYR A 387 -21.12 23.87 4.66
C TYR A 387 -22.10 22.84 4.08
N ASN A 388 -21.94 22.53 2.80
CA ASN A 388 -22.71 21.48 2.16
C ASN A 388 -22.19 20.10 2.58
N PHE A 389 -23.11 19.28 3.06
CA PHE A 389 -22.89 17.87 3.35
C PHE A 389 -24.00 17.06 2.67
N ILE A 390 -23.62 15.89 2.16
CA ILE A 390 -24.58 14.83 1.84
C ILE A 390 -24.91 14.14 3.16
N LEU A 391 -26.17 14.18 3.59
CA LEU A 391 -26.62 13.50 4.80
C LEU A 391 -27.34 12.21 4.41
N ASP A 392 -26.84 11.10 4.92
CA ASP A 392 -27.46 9.80 4.77
C ASP A 392 -28.49 9.55 5.91
N PRO A 393 -29.66 8.96 5.61
CA PRO A 393 -30.64 8.59 6.64
C PRO A 393 -30.07 7.69 7.74
N ASP A 394 -29.06 6.87 7.44
CA ASP A 394 -28.47 5.88 8.36
C ASP A 394 -27.43 6.48 9.34
N GLY A 395 -27.51 7.79 9.59
CA GLY A 395 -26.72 8.45 10.64
C GLY A 395 -25.38 9.03 10.19
N LYS A 396 -25.03 8.91 8.90
CA LYS A 396 -23.71 9.29 8.34
C LYS A 396 -23.80 10.47 7.39
N ALA A 397 -22.66 11.11 7.14
CA ALA A 397 -22.58 12.24 6.24
C ALA A 397 -21.24 12.28 5.51
N LEU A 398 -21.25 12.92 4.34
CA LEU A 398 -20.07 13.19 3.53
C LEU A 398 -19.93 14.71 3.35
N PRO A 399 -18.81 15.33 3.74
CA PRO A 399 -18.51 16.70 3.35
C PRO A 399 -18.42 16.79 1.83
N PHE A 400 -19.15 17.73 1.23
CA PHE A 400 -19.25 17.87 -0.23
C PHE A 400 -19.09 19.33 -0.63
N GLU A 401 -18.01 19.93 -0.11
CA GLU A 401 -17.60 21.31 -0.36
C GLU A 401 -16.13 21.49 0.06
N GLU A 402 -15.21 21.68 -0.89
CA GLU A 402 -13.78 21.87 -0.59
C GLU A 402 -13.47 22.99 0.43
N ARG A 403 -14.32 24.03 0.51
CA ARG A 403 -14.17 25.11 1.49
C ARG A 403 -14.21 24.60 2.93
N PHE A 404 -15.06 23.61 3.22
CA PHE A 404 -15.12 22.98 4.54
C PHE A 404 -13.76 22.45 4.96
N TRP A 405 -13.13 21.65 4.10
CA TRP A 405 -11.83 21.06 4.38
C TRP A 405 -10.72 22.11 4.53
N ASN A 406 -10.73 23.16 3.70
CA ASN A 406 -9.76 24.24 3.81
C ASN A 406 -9.88 24.97 5.14
N ASP A 407 -11.10 25.31 5.57
CA ASP A 407 -11.34 26.02 6.83
C ASP A 407 -11.01 25.12 8.04
N LEU A 408 -11.38 23.84 7.99
CA LEU A 408 -11.04 22.83 9.00
C LEU A 408 -9.52 22.73 9.18
N PHE A 409 -8.78 22.45 8.10
CA PHE A 409 -7.33 22.27 8.17
C PHE A 409 -6.57 23.54 8.53
N LYS A 410 -7.03 24.70 8.05
CA LYS A 410 -6.43 25.99 8.42
C LYS A 410 -6.54 26.25 9.92
N TYR A 411 -7.71 25.97 10.51
CA TYR A 411 -7.90 26.07 11.95
C TYR A 411 -7.06 25.01 12.68
N SER A 412 -7.08 23.76 12.24
CA SER A 412 -6.38 22.68 12.94
C SER A 412 -4.87 22.84 13.02
N LYS A 413 -4.28 23.57 12.09
CA LYS A 413 -2.86 23.94 12.17
C LYS A 413 -2.50 24.83 13.36
N THR A 414 -3.44 25.58 13.92
CA THR A 414 -3.14 26.45 15.08
C THR A 414 -2.78 25.64 16.32
N TRP A 415 -3.25 24.39 16.40
CA TRP A 415 -2.88 23.46 17.46
C TRP A 415 -1.86 22.39 17.02
N GLY A 416 -1.17 22.62 15.90
CA GLY A 416 -0.01 21.81 15.51
C GLY A 416 -0.31 20.59 14.64
N LEU A 417 -1.52 20.48 14.04
CA LEU A 417 -1.80 19.41 13.08
C LEU A 417 -0.78 19.40 11.93
N VAL A 418 -0.20 18.23 11.66
CA VAL A 418 0.69 17.98 10.51
C VAL A 418 0.17 16.86 9.62
N VAL A 419 -0.52 15.87 10.19
CA VAL A 419 -1.12 14.74 9.47
C VAL A 419 -2.57 14.54 9.89
N TYR A 420 -3.46 14.52 8.92
CA TYR A 420 -4.86 14.14 9.11
C TYR A 420 -5.05 12.66 8.79
N GLU A 421 -5.52 11.88 9.76
CA GLU A 421 -5.91 10.51 9.53
C GLU A 421 -7.40 10.42 9.21
N GLN A 422 -7.74 9.90 8.03
CA GLN A 422 -9.11 9.54 7.69
C GLN A 422 -9.29 8.04 7.91
N ASP A 423 -10.04 7.72 8.95
CA ASP A 423 -10.43 6.36 9.31
C ASP A 423 -11.84 6.04 8.78
N TYR A 424 -12.23 4.76 8.87
CA TYR A 424 -13.50 4.23 8.38
C TYR A 424 -13.77 4.60 6.92
N MET A 425 -12.73 4.60 6.08
CA MET A 425 -12.85 4.87 4.65
C MET A 425 -13.86 3.92 3.97
N ASN A 426 -13.90 2.66 4.41
CA ASN A 426 -14.91 1.69 4.02
C ASN A 426 -16.35 2.15 4.34
N ASP A 427 -16.64 2.65 5.55
CA ASP A 427 -17.99 3.07 5.92
C ASP A 427 -18.42 4.33 5.17
N ASN A 428 -17.49 5.27 4.91
CA ASN A 428 -17.77 6.44 4.06
C ASN A 428 -18.13 6.04 2.62
N THR A 429 -17.66 4.87 2.17
CA THR A 429 -17.99 4.32 0.86
C THR A 429 -19.27 3.49 0.91
N ASP A 430 -19.36 2.50 1.79
CA ASP A 430 -20.41 1.49 1.78
C ASP A 430 -21.72 1.93 2.42
N LEU A 431 -21.64 2.82 3.41
CA LEU A 431 -22.78 3.18 4.27
C LEU A 431 -23.30 4.60 3.98
N ILE A 432 -22.88 5.19 2.87
CA ILE A 432 -23.43 6.44 2.34
C ILE A 432 -23.94 6.14 0.94
N ASN A 433 -25.27 6.15 0.75
CA ASN A 433 -25.89 5.69 -0.49
C ASN A 433 -25.38 6.43 -1.73
N GLN A 434 -25.07 7.73 -1.59
CA GLN A 434 -24.54 8.54 -2.69
C GLN A 434 -23.15 8.04 -3.15
N SER A 435 -22.33 7.49 -2.26
CA SER A 435 -20.99 6.96 -2.59
C SER A 435 -21.05 5.68 -3.44
N ILE A 436 -22.14 4.91 -3.38
CA ILE A 436 -22.33 3.67 -4.14
C ILE A 436 -23.24 3.82 -5.36
N SER A 437 -24.10 4.84 -5.39
CA SER A 437 -25.11 5.02 -6.46
C SER A 437 -24.71 5.99 -7.56
N ASP A 438 -23.66 6.79 -7.32
CA ASP A 438 -23.10 7.77 -8.26
C ASP A 438 -21.62 7.49 -8.53
N VAL A 439 -21.21 7.63 -9.78
CA VAL A 439 -19.84 7.29 -10.22
C VAL A 439 -18.77 8.27 -9.74
N TYR A 440 -19.14 9.49 -9.34
CA TYR A 440 -18.18 10.56 -9.02
C TYR A 440 -18.11 10.95 -7.55
N SER A 441 -19.16 10.70 -6.77
CA SER A 441 -19.34 11.29 -5.44
C SER A 441 -18.23 10.90 -4.45
N ALA A 442 -17.90 9.60 -4.37
CA ALA A 442 -16.83 9.13 -3.47
C ALA A 442 -15.45 9.68 -3.87
N LYS A 443 -15.13 9.70 -5.17
CA LYS A 443 -13.90 10.31 -5.68
C LYS A 443 -13.85 11.81 -5.38
N THR A 444 -14.95 12.52 -5.60
CA THR A 444 -15.04 13.98 -5.34
C THR A 444 -14.70 14.30 -3.90
N TRP A 445 -15.31 13.59 -2.94
CA TRP A 445 -15.01 13.76 -1.52
C TRP A 445 -13.52 13.58 -1.19
N MET A 446 -12.90 12.51 -1.69
CA MET A 446 -11.47 12.26 -1.47
C MET A 446 -10.59 13.35 -2.10
N MET A 447 -10.92 13.80 -3.32
CA MET A 447 -10.17 14.84 -4.02
C MET A 447 -10.29 16.20 -3.31
N GLU A 448 -11.48 16.56 -2.81
CA GLU A 448 -11.68 17.80 -2.05
C GLU A 448 -10.87 17.80 -0.75
N MET A 449 -10.91 16.70 0.01
CA MET A 449 -10.10 16.52 1.22
C MET A 449 -8.60 16.63 0.91
N GLY A 450 -8.13 15.89 -0.09
CA GLY A 450 -6.72 15.89 -0.51
C GLY A 450 -6.23 17.24 -1.02
N ASN A 451 -7.05 17.95 -1.81
CA ASN A 451 -6.71 19.27 -2.32
C ASN A 451 -6.58 20.30 -1.19
N ALA A 452 -7.48 20.27 -0.21
CA ALA A 452 -7.42 21.15 0.94
C ALA A 452 -6.23 20.84 1.86
N ALA A 453 -5.91 19.56 2.10
CA ALA A 453 -4.73 19.17 2.88
C ALA A 453 -3.45 19.70 2.22
N ARG A 454 -3.31 19.52 0.91
CA ARG A 454 -2.21 20.08 0.12
C ARG A 454 -2.10 21.60 0.22
N LYS A 455 -3.21 22.33 0.07
CA LYS A 455 -3.25 23.80 0.19
C LYS A 455 -2.81 24.29 1.57
N ASN A 456 -3.05 23.49 2.61
CA ASN A 456 -2.68 23.82 3.98
C ASN A 456 -1.33 23.23 4.40
N GLY A 457 -0.63 22.50 3.53
CA GLY A 457 0.66 21.88 3.85
C GLY A 457 0.55 20.76 4.88
N LEU A 458 -0.53 19.97 4.82
CA LEU A 458 -0.74 18.76 5.59
C LEU A 458 -0.58 17.52 4.70
N THR A 459 -0.22 16.40 5.32
CA THR A 459 -0.32 15.07 4.68
C THR A 459 -1.50 14.28 5.28
N ILE A 460 -1.82 13.16 4.65
CA ILE A 460 -2.97 12.32 5.00
C ILE A 460 -2.52 10.87 5.23
N GLN A 461 -3.05 10.27 6.30
CA GLN A 461 -3.06 8.83 6.54
C GLN A 461 -4.44 8.25 6.23
N TYR A 462 -4.51 7.11 5.56
CA TYR A 462 -5.76 6.34 5.42
C TYR A 462 -5.81 5.15 6.38
N CYS A 463 -6.98 4.91 6.95
CA CYS A 463 -7.29 3.76 7.78
C CYS A 463 -8.65 3.15 7.38
N MET A 464 -8.77 1.82 7.56
CA MET A 464 -9.89 1.01 7.10
C MET A 464 -10.21 1.20 5.61
N ASP A 465 -9.20 1.50 4.81
CA ASP A 465 -9.31 1.70 3.38
C ASP A 465 -9.42 0.37 2.62
N TYR A 466 -10.35 0.33 1.66
CA TYR A 466 -10.25 -0.56 0.51
C TYR A 466 -9.10 -0.17 -0.43
N THR A 467 -8.63 -1.14 -1.21
CA THR A 467 -7.59 -0.96 -2.23
C THR A 467 -7.92 0.12 -3.26
N LYS A 468 -9.20 0.35 -3.58
CA LYS A 468 -9.66 1.44 -4.46
C LYS A 468 -9.36 2.83 -3.91
N HIS A 469 -9.30 3.01 -2.59
CA HIS A 469 -8.89 4.28 -2.02
C HIS A 469 -7.39 4.53 -2.22
N LEU A 470 -6.56 3.48 -2.12
CA LEU A 470 -5.12 3.55 -2.41
C LEU A 470 -4.84 3.82 -3.89
N LEU A 471 -5.60 3.19 -4.78
CA LEU A 471 -5.54 3.52 -6.20
C LEU A 471 -5.93 4.99 -6.44
N THR A 472 -6.99 5.47 -5.79
CA THR A 472 -7.38 6.90 -5.86
C THR A 472 -6.32 7.82 -5.25
N ALA A 473 -5.53 7.36 -4.27
CA ALA A 473 -4.44 8.12 -3.66
C ALA A 473 -3.27 8.41 -4.63
N LEU A 474 -3.21 7.74 -5.80
CA LEU A 474 -2.32 8.11 -6.89
C LEU A 474 -2.59 9.54 -7.40
N GLU A 475 -3.86 9.97 -7.37
CA GLU A 475 -4.30 11.32 -7.74
C GLU A 475 -4.16 12.33 -6.57
N ILE A 476 -3.84 11.85 -5.36
CA ILE A 476 -3.76 12.66 -4.14
C ILE A 476 -2.35 12.54 -3.55
N PRO A 477 -1.38 13.34 -4.01
CA PRO A 477 0.02 13.16 -3.67
C PRO A 477 0.30 13.28 -2.15
N VAL A 478 -0.51 14.05 -1.43
CA VAL A 478 -0.40 14.25 0.03
C VAL A 478 -0.90 13.08 0.88
N VAL A 479 -1.53 12.05 0.31
CA VAL A 479 -1.73 10.79 1.03
C VAL A 479 -0.41 10.05 1.04
N THR A 480 0.25 9.97 2.18
CA THR A 480 1.64 9.52 2.28
C THR A 480 1.77 8.13 2.91
N GLN A 481 0.74 7.70 3.65
CA GLN A 481 0.73 6.46 4.41
C GLN A 481 -0.68 5.88 4.57
N ALA A 482 -0.73 4.57 4.83
CA ALA A 482 -1.98 3.88 5.12
C ALA A 482 -1.74 2.69 6.06
N ARG A 483 -2.76 2.35 6.84
CA ARG A 483 -2.76 1.14 7.68
C ARG A 483 -2.78 -0.10 6.78
N VAL A 484 -1.78 -0.97 6.95
CA VAL A 484 -1.64 -2.22 6.18
C VAL A 484 -1.92 -3.47 7.02
N MET A 485 -2.40 -3.27 8.25
CA MET A 485 -2.80 -4.30 9.21
C MET A 485 -3.99 -3.82 10.03
N GLN A 486 -4.69 -4.79 10.65
CA GLN A 486 -5.78 -4.54 11.59
C GLN A 486 -5.31 -3.79 12.85
N ASP A 487 -6.26 -3.20 13.57
CA ASP A 487 -6.03 -2.47 14.83
C ASP A 487 -5.20 -3.26 15.83
N ASN A 488 -4.07 -2.73 16.27
CA ASN A 488 -3.18 -3.35 17.23
C ASN A 488 -3.98 -3.90 18.43
N THR A 489 -3.84 -5.21 18.65
CA THR A 489 -4.35 -5.88 19.84
C THR A 489 -3.14 -6.50 20.53
N PRO A 490 -2.72 -6.03 21.73
CA PRO A 490 -1.50 -6.53 22.36
C PRO A 490 -1.48 -8.07 22.43
N GLY A 491 -0.40 -8.68 21.91
CA GLY A 491 -0.27 -10.15 21.85
C GLY A 491 -0.70 -10.82 20.55
N SER A 492 -1.14 -10.04 19.55
CA SER A 492 -1.58 -10.55 18.25
C SER A 492 -0.49 -10.54 17.17
N ASP A 493 -0.75 -11.18 16.03
CA ASP A 493 0.17 -11.27 14.87
C ASP A 493 0.25 -9.97 14.03
N HIS A 494 0.19 -8.78 14.66
CA HIS A 494 0.09 -7.48 13.97
C HIS A 494 1.41 -7.00 13.33
N TRP A 495 2.34 -7.94 13.15
CA TRP A 495 3.64 -7.78 12.50
C TRP A 495 3.63 -8.28 11.04
N ARG A 496 2.58 -9.00 10.59
CA ARG A 496 2.52 -9.66 9.27
C ARG A 496 2.14 -8.74 8.09
N ILE A 497 2.96 -7.72 7.84
CA ILE A 497 2.73 -6.73 6.77
C ILE A 497 3.12 -7.19 5.36
N GLY A 498 3.73 -8.39 5.23
CA GLY A 498 4.55 -8.75 4.07
C GLY A 498 3.82 -8.71 2.72
N TYR A 499 2.57 -9.14 2.66
CA TYR A 499 1.80 -9.13 1.40
C TYR A 499 1.26 -7.75 1.05
N THR A 500 0.72 -7.04 2.04
CA THR A 500 0.07 -5.73 1.84
C THR A 500 1.09 -4.63 1.54
N SER A 501 2.29 -4.73 2.10
CA SER A 501 3.37 -3.77 1.84
C SER A 501 3.80 -3.73 0.38
N ILE A 502 3.66 -4.85 -0.36
CA ILE A 502 3.92 -4.91 -1.81
C ILE A 502 3.00 -3.92 -2.55
N PHE A 503 1.71 -3.93 -2.24
CA PHE A 503 0.73 -3.06 -2.88
C PHE A 503 0.84 -1.62 -2.41
N ALA A 504 1.00 -1.37 -1.10
CA ALA A 504 1.17 -0.02 -0.58
C ALA A 504 2.40 0.69 -1.19
N GLU A 505 3.55 0.01 -1.27
CA GLU A 505 4.74 0.55 -1.93
C GLU A 505 4.51 0.80 -3.42
N ALA A 506 3.81 -0.10 -4.11
CA ALA A 506 3.44 0.08 -5.52
C ALA A 506 2.63 1.38 -5.73
N MET A 507 1.80 1.79 -4.76
CA MET A 507 1.04 3.04 -4.81
C MET A 507 1.82 4.27 -4.32
N GLY A 508 3.07 4.09 -3.86
CA GLY A 508 3.89 5.17 -3.29
C GLY A 508 3.42 5.61 -1.91
N ILE A 509 2.77 4.69 -1.18
CA ILE A 509 2.22 4.87 0.16
C ILE A 509 3.12 4.12 1.15
N ALA A 510 3.50 4.76 2.25
CA ALA A 510 4.28 4.11 3.30
C ALA A 510 3.38 3.16 4.12
N PRO A 511 3.73 1.86 4.19
CA PRO A 511 3.00 0.89 5.02
C PRO A 511 3.08 1.22 6.52
N PHE A 512 1.94 1.47 7.16
CA PHE A 512 1.84 1.60 8.62
C PHE A 512 1.29 0.31 9.24
N LYS A 513 2.07 -0.34 10.12
CA LYS A 513 1.69 -1.60 10.78
C LYS A 513 0.81 -1.42 12.03
N ASP A 514 0.46 -0.18 12.36
CA ASP A 514 -0.11 0.25 13.64
C ASP A 514 0.91 0.41 14.80
N ASN A 515 0.47 0.91 15.96
CA ASN A 515 1.24 1.11 17.17
C ASN A 515 1.67 -0.22 17.83
N PHE A 516 2.51 -0.16 18.86
CA PHE A 516 2.96 -1.35 19.60
C PHE A 516 3.54 -1.00 20.99
N TRP A 517 3.63 -2.00 21.87
CA TRP A 517 4.36 -1.89 23.12
C TRP A 517 5.78 -2.42 22.97
N THR A 518 6.74 -1.68 23.53
CA THR A 518 8.14 -2.09 23.60
C THR A 518 8.41 -3.05 24.77
N THR A 519 7.49 -3.13 25.74
CA THR A 519 7.58 -4.07 26.87
C THR A 519 6.51 -5.14 26.84
N HIS A 520 6.81 -6.26 27.51
CA HIS A 520 5.89 -7.39 27.64
C HIS A 520 4.67 -7.05 28.50
N ASP A 521 4.91 -6.46 29.67
CA ASP A 521 3.91 -6.24 30.71
C ASP A 521 3.63 -4.75 30.90
N GLU A 522 2.41 -4.33 30.57
CA GLU A 522 1.87 -2.99 30.79
C GLU A 522 0.71 -3.06 31.80
N PRO A 523 0.96 -3.05 33.13
CA PRO A 523 -0.05 -3.31 34.14
C PRO A 523 -1.22 -2.33 34.09
N GLY A 524 -2.45 -2.82 34.24
CA GLY A 524 -3.64 -1.97 34.24
C GLY A 524 -4.05 -1.46 32.85
N ASN A 525 -3.48 -1.99 31.76
CA ASN A 525 -3.94 -1.70 30.41
C ASN A 525 -5.41 -2.12 30.21
N THR A 526 -6.11 -1.42 29.30
CA THR A 526 -7.54 -1.62 29.02
C THR A 526 -7.85 -2.98 28.39
N TYR A 527 -6.86 -3.65 27.79
CA TYR A 527 -7.03 -4.91 27.06
C TYR A 527 -6.87 -6.15 27.95
N ASN A 528 -6.35 -6.00 29.17
CA ASN A 528 -5.98 -7.10 30.05
C ASN A 528 -5.12 -8.17 29.32
N SER A 529 -4.15 -7.69 28.51
CA SER A 529 -3.25 -8.51 27.68
C SER A 529 -1.79 -8.08 27.85
N THR A 530 -0.88 -8.81 27.20
CA THR A 530 0.59 -8.59 27.20
C THR A 530 1.12 -8.60 25.75
N GLU A 531 2.29 -8.00 25.51
CA GLU A 531 2.93 -7.97 24.18
C GLU A 531 4.23 -8.81 24.16
N PRO A 532 4.17 -10.11 23.81
CA PRO A 532 5.33 -10.99 23.86
C PRO A 532 6.37 -10.69 22.77
N ASN A 533 6.00 -9.96 21.72
CA ASN A 533 6.80 -9.79 20.51
C ASN A 533 7.25 -8.34 20.30
N GLY A 534 7.40 -7.54 21.37
CA GLY A 534 7.77 -6.11 21.27
C GLY A 534 9.00 -5.82 20.41
N ALA A 535 10.02 -6.70 20.42
CA ALA A 535 11.19 -6.56 19.55
C ALA A 535 10.88 -6.79 18.06
N LEU A 536 10.04 -7.77 17.73
CA LEU A 536 9.59 -8.03 16.37
C LEU A 536 8.69 -6.89 15.89
N GLN A 537 7.81 -6.37 16.75
CA GLN A 537 6.97 -5.21 16.45
C GLN A 537 7.80 -3.96 16.14
N ALA A 538 8.84 -3.69 16.95
CA ALA A 538 9.76 -2.57 16.73
C ALA A 538 10.54 -2.72 15.41
N LEU A 539 11.01 -3.93 15.11
CA LEU A 539 11.67 -4.23 13.84
C LEU A 539 10.72 -3.99 12.67
N ILE A 540 9.53 -4.57 12.66
CA ILE A 540 8.58 -4.45 11.55
C ILE A 540 8.17 -2.99 11.36
N ALA A 541 7.89 -2.23 12.42
CA ALA A 541 7.60 -0.80 12.29
C ALA A 541 8.74 -0.02 11.63
N THR A 542 9.99 -0.32 12.01
CA THR A 542 11.16 0.35 11.41
C THR A 542 11.33 -0.01 9.93
N MET A 543 11.12 -1.29 9.62
CA MET A 543 11.35 -1.84 8.28
C MET A 543 10.14 -1.71 7.36
N SER A 544 8.99 -1.22 7.85
CA SER A 544 7.81 -0.93 7.02
C SER A 544 7.96 0.37 6.22
N THR A 545 8.98 1.19 6.50
CA THR A 545 9.18 2.55 5.95
C THR A 545 8.08 3.57 6.27
N GLY A 546 7.04 3.18 7.02
CA GLY A 546 6.00 4.05 7.56
C GLY A 546 6.33 4.53 8.98
N PRO A 547 5.31 5.00 9.72
CA PRO A 547 5.48 5.46 11.10
C PRO A 547 5.97 4.38 12.05
N VAL A 548 6.77 4.80 13.01
CA VAL A 548 7.14 4.02 14.19
C VAL A 548 6.45 4.64 15.40
N GLY A 549 5.46 3.93 15.93
CA GLY A 549 4.59 4.42 16.99
C GLY A 549 4.56 3.52 18.23
N PRO A 550 5.51 3.64 19.17
CA PRO A 550 5.37 3.03 20.48
C PRO A 550 4.22 3.65 21.28
N SER A 551 3.64 2.87 22.18
CA SER A 551 2.42 3.24 22.92
C SER A 551 2.35 2.71 24.36
N ASP A 552 3.53 2.44 24.95
CA ASP A 552 3.76 1.95 26.32
C ASP A 552 3.29 2.93 27.42
N GLU A 553 2.99 2.43 28.62
CA GLU A 553 2.73 3.27 29.81
C GLU A 553 3.91 4.23 30.11
N ILE A 554 3.59 5.38 30.71
CA ILE A 554 4.60 6.32 31.23
C ILE A 554 5.57 5.58 32.16
N GLY A 555 6.86 5.63 31.81
CA GLY A 555 7.92 5.00 32.60
C GLY A 555 8.20 3.53 32.25
N LYS A 556 7.43 2.92 31.35
CA LYS A 556 7.64 1.53 30.91
C LYS A 556 8.42 1.39 29.62
N THR A 557 8.42 2.39 28.74
CA THR A 557 9.11 2.30 27.44
C THR A 557 10.55 1.76 27.55
N ASN A 558 10.83 0.67 26.84
CA ASN A 558 12.17 0.15 26.67
C ASN A 558 12.94 1.01 25.66
N ALA A 559 13.55 2.09 26.15
CA ALA A 559 14.32 3.02 25.32
C ALA A 559 15.44 2.33 24.52
N SER A 560 16.14 1.35 25.11
CA SER A 560 17.24 0.66 24.41
C SER A 560 16.78 -0.12 23.19
N LEU A 561 15.61 -0.76 23.27
CA LEU A 561 14.98 -1.44 22.14
C LEU A 561 14.46 -0.45 21.11
N LEU A 562 13.78 0.60 21.58
CA LEU A 562 13.18 1.60 20.72
C LEU A 562 14.23 2.37 19.91
N MET A 563 15.35 2.76 20.52
CA MET A 563 16.44 3.49 19.87
C MET A 563 17.19 2.68 18.80
N ARG A 564 16.85 1.40 18.59
CA ARG A 564 17.30 0.64 17.41
C ARG A 564 16.64 1.11 16.11
N CYS A 565 15.49 1.80 16.19
CA CYS A 565 14.76 2.31 15.02
C CYS A 565 15.27 3.65 14.49
N CYS A 566 15.94 4.47 15.30
CA CYS A 566 16.23 5.88 14.96
C CYS A 566 17.60 6.35 15.49
N ASN A 567 18.07 7.51 15.01
CA ASN A 567 19.24 8.19 15.55
C ASN A 567 18.91 8.97 16.86
N ALA A 568 19.89 9.67 17.43
CA ALA A 568 19.71 10.41 18.69
C ALA A 568 18.66 11.54 18.65
N GLU A 569 18.26 12.01 17.47
CA GLU A 569 17.19 13.01 17.30
C GLU A 569 15.84 12.40 16.92
N GLY A 570 15.72 11.07 16.88
CA GLY A 570 14.48 10.39 16.52
C GLY A 570 14.25 10.24 15.03
N LEU A 571 15.21 10.62 14.15
CA LEU A 571 15.14 10.34 12.72
C LEU A 571 15.22 8.82 12.51
N ILE A 572 14.15 8.24 11.98
CA ILE A 572 14.01 6.81 11.76
C ILE A 572 15.03 6.35 10.72
N LEU A 573 15.84 5.36 11.07
CA LEU A 573 16.79 4.69 10.21
C LEU A 573 16.09 3.50 9.58
N LYS A 574 15.51 3.73 8.40
CA LYS A 574 14.69 2.78 7.63
C LYS A 574 15.37 2.37 6.32
N PRO A 575 14.97 1.24 5.72
CA PRO A 575 15.43 0.84 4.39
C PRO A 575 14.84 1.71 3.27
N THR A 576 15.25 1.45 2.03
CA THR A 576 14.71 2.15 0.84
C THR A 576 13.32 1.66 0.46
N VAL A 577 13.06 0.35 0.61
CA VAL A 577 11.77 -0.28 0.35
C VAL A 577 11.29 -1.02 1.61
N PRO A 578 9.97 -1.14 1.85
CA PRO A 578 9.47 -1.85 3.02
C PRO A 578 9.81 -3.33 2.99
N PHE A 579 9.70 -3.99 4.15
CA PHE A 579 9.64 -5.45 4.19
C PHE A 579 8.45 -5.96 3.38
N THR A 580 8.72 -6.89 2.48
CA THR A 580 7.70 -7.62 1.73
C THR A 580 7.92 -9.13 1.84
N ALA A 581 6.84 -9.90 1.69
CA ALA A 581 6.94 -11.35 1.58
C ALA A 581 7.66 -11.73 0.29
N ILE A 582 8.59 -12.69 0.37
CA ILE A 582 9.29 -13.19 -0.81
C ILE A 582 8.32 -13.90 -1.77
N ASN A 583 8.64 -13.91 -3.07
CA ASN A 583 7.79 -14.53 -4.10
C ASN A 583 7.45 -16.00 -3.77
N LYS A 584 8.40 -16.76 -3.23
CA LYS A 584 8.21 -18.17 -2.84
C LYS A 584 7.17 -18.33 -1.72
N GLN A 585 7.07 -17.39 -0.79
CA GLN A 585 6.03 -17.42 0.25
C GLN A 585 4.64 -17.27 -0.39
N ILE A 586 4.49 -16.37 -1.37
CA ILE A 586 3.22 -16.19 -2.09
C ILE A 586 2.88 -17.42 -2.96
N GLN A 587 3.88 -18.00 -3.64
CA GLN A 587 3.71 -19.24 -4.40
C GLN A 587 3.31 -20.43 -3.49
N GLN A 588 3.87 -20.53 -2.30
CA GLN A 588 3.48 -21.51 -1.28
C GLN A 588 2.02 -21.34 -0.86
N MET A 589 1.53 -20.11 -0.71
CA MET A 589 0.13 -19.84 -0.39
C MET A 589 -0.84 -20.24 -1.52
N ALA A 590 -0.42 -20.10 -2.78
CA ALA A 590 -1.25 -20.42 -3.93
C ALA A 590 -1.23 -21.91 -4.31
N PHE A 591 -0.04 -22.52 -4.40
CA PHE A 591 0.15 -23.88 -4.92
C PHE A 591 0.28 -24.95 -3.83
N GLY A 592 0.50 -24.57 -2.57
CA GLY A 592 0.65 -25.49 -1.44
C GLY A 592 2.05 -26.05 -1.24
N ASN A 593 2.16 -27.14 -0.47
CA ASN A 593 3.41 -27.70 0.05
C ASN A 593 4.52 -27.88 -1.02
N ASN A 594 5.74 -27.50 -0.63
CA ASN A 594 7.02 -27.59 -1.38
C ASN A 594 7.32 -26.44 -2.37
N PHE A 595 6.49 -25.40 -2.44
CA PHE A 595 6.78 -24.24 -3.30
C PHE A 595 7.55 -23.13 -2.59
N GLY A 596 7.47 -23.04 -1.27
CA GLY A 596 8.14 -22.02 -0.48
C GLY A 596 8.16 -22.34 1.01
N PRO A 597 8.47 -21.34 1.86
CA PRO A 597 8.60 -21.55 3.30
C PRO A 597 7.23 -21.81 3.98
N ASP A 598 7.19 -22.72 4.94
CA ASP A 598 6.10 -22.78 5.94
C ASP A 598 6.46 -21.87 7.11
N GLY A 599 6.12 -20.59 6.96
CA GLY A 599 6.43 -19.51 7.88
C GLY A 599 6.55 -18.18 7.14
N ASP A 600 7.07 -17.17 7.82
CA ASP A 600 7.17 -15.81 7.29
C ASP A 600 8.63 -15.47 7.00
N ILE A 601 8.96 -15.25 5.72
CA ILE A 601 10.25 -14.75 5.26
C ILE A 601 10.04 -13.45 4.51
N TYR A 602 10.53 -12.36 5.09
CA TYR A 602 10.46 -11.03 4.49
C TYR A 602 11.83 -10.56 4.05
N SER A 603 11.87 -9.76 3.00
CA SER A 603 13.10 -9.11 2.54
C SER A 603 12.87 -7.63 2.26
N SER A 604 13.96 -6.86 2.39
CA SER A 604 14.02 -5.43 2.12
C SER A 604 15.47 -5.07 1.78
N TYR A 605 15.69 -3.89 1.19
CA TYR A 605 17.02 -3.37 0.96
C TYR A 605 17.11 -1.85 1.07
N THR A 606 18.34 -1.39 1.24
CA THR A 606 18.73 0.00 1.04
C THR A 606 19.67 0.10 -0.15
N ASP A 607 19.39 1.02 -1.07
CA ASP A 607 20.32 1.39 -2.15
C ASP A 607 21.07 2.65 -1.75
N ILE A 608 22.40 2.56 -1.66
CA ILE A 608 23.30 3.69 -1.37
C ILE A 608 24.41 3.69 -2.41
N SER A 609 24.48 4.74 -3.24
CA SER A 609 25.53 4.89 -4.27
C SER A 609 25.63 3.69 -5.24
N GLY A 610 24.52 3.02 -5.54
CA GLY A 610 24.47 1.85 -6.42
C GLY A 610 24.83 0.53 -5.74
N TYR A 611 25.08 0.53 -4.43
CA TYR A 611 25.26 -0.68 -3.62
C TYR A 611 23.96 -1.01 -2.87
N LYS A 612 23.47 -2.24 -3.05
CA LYS A 612 22.28 -2.74 -2.34
C LYS A 612 22.67 -3.51 -1.06
N PHE A 613 22.20 -3.03 0.08
CA PHE A 613 22.35 -3.68 1.39
C PHE A 613 21.01 -4.30 1.78
N GLY A 614 20.96 -5.63 1.89
CA GLY A 614 19.71 -6.37 2.10
C GLY A 614 19.48 -6.72 3.56
N VAL A 615 18.22 -6.84 3.97
CA VAL A 615 17.81 -7.42 5.24
C VAL A 615 16.80 -8.52 4.96
N ILE A 616 17.00 -9.70 5.56
CA ILE A 616 16.07 -10.83 5.49
C ILE A 616 15.62 -11.15 6.91
N LEU A 617 14.31 -11.17 7.11
CA LEU A 617 13.67 -11.63 8.33
C LEU A 617 13.14 -13.04 8.09
N ALA A 618 13.35 -13.93 9.05
CA ALA A 618 12.60 -15.17 9.16
C ALA A 618 11.96 -15.25 10.55
N ALA A 619 10.64 -15.44 10.58
CA ALA A 619 9.85 -15.59 11.79
C ALA A 619 8.78 -16.66 11.58
N ASN A 620 8.28 -17.25 12.67
CA ASN A 620 7.21 -18.23 12.62
C ASN A 620 7.52 -19.44 11.69
N ILE A 621 8.78 -19.87 11.63
CA ILE A 621 9.21 -20.96 10.74
C ILE A 621 8.83 -22.31 11.33
N LYS A 622 7.97 -23.07 10.65
CA LYS A 622 7.47 -24.38 11.10
C LYS A 622 8.22 -25.56 10.50
N SER A 623 8.87 -25.37 9.36
CA SER A 623 9.75 -26.35 8.74
C SER A 623 11.00 -25.67 8.19
N SER A 624 12.15 -26.33 8.29
CA SER A 624 13.40 -25.79 7.77
C SER A 624 13.28 -25.52 6.26
N TYR A 625 13.81 -24.38 5.83
CA TYR A 625 13.70 -23.92 4.46
C TYR A 625 15.08 -23.51 3.93
N SER A 626 15.39 -23.95 2.71
CA SER A 626 16.63 -23.62 2.01
C SER A 626 16.36 -22.46 1.06
N LEU A 627 16.59 -21.23 1.52
CA LEU A 627 16.36 -20.01 0.76
C LEU A 627 17.47 -19.81 -0.28
N ALA A 628 17.13 -19.86 -1.56
CA ALA A 628 18.04 -19.51 -2.65
C ALA A 628 18.22 -17.99 -2.75
N MET A 629 19.34 -17.55 -3.33
CA MET A 629 19.65 -16.11 -3.43
C MET A 629 18.68 -15.39 -4.37
N GLN A 630 18.41 -15.97 -5.53
CA GLN A 630 17.37 -15.54 -6.47
C GLN A 630 15.97 -15.40 -5.84
N ASP A 631 15.65 -16.18 -4.81
CA ASP A 631 14.32 -16.18 -4.18
C ASP A 631 14.15 -15.04 -3.16
N THR A 632 15.22 -14.32 -2.82
CA THR A 632 15.17 -13.22 -1.85
C THR A 632 14.47 -11.98 -2.37
N GLY A 633 14.31 -11.83 -3.70
CA GLY A 633 13.82 -10.60 -4.32
C GLY A 633 14.79 -9.41 -4.23
N LEU A 634 16.00 -9.63 -3.73
CA LEU A 634 17.10 -8.69 -3.80
C LEU A 634 17.77 -8.94 -5.16
N ASP A 635 17.62 -8.05 -6.14
CA ASP A 635 18.24 -8.22 -7.46
C ASP A 635 19.78 -8.09 -7.33
N MET A 636 20.46 -9.25 -7.27
CA MET A 636 21.87 -9.42 -6.92
C MET A 636 22.73 -9.70 -8.16
N SER A 637 23.04 -8.67 -8.96
CA SER A 637 23.95 -8.84 -10.09
C SER A 637 25.39 -9.08 -9.63
N SER A 638 25.82 -10.35 -9.64
CA SER A 638 27.21 -10.82 -9.74
C SER A 638 28.21 -10.34 -8.67
N ASN A 639 28.39 -11.16 -7.63
CA ASN A 639 29.67 -11.70 -7.11
C ASN A 639 29.49 -12.12 -5.64
N ASN A 640 29.97 -13.32 -5.31
CA ASN A 640 29.86 -14.00 -4.01
C ASN A 640 29.81 -13.07 -2.80
N THR A 641 28.85 -13.30 -1.91
CA THR A 641 28.71 -12.53 -0.69
C THR A 641 28.57 -13.43 0.53
N THR A 642 29.17 -13.00 1.65
CA THR A 642 29.13 -13.64 2.95
C THR A 642 28.92 -12.56 4.00
N LEU A 643 27.81 -12.58 4.73
CA LEU A 643 27.73 -12.12 6.14
C LEU A 643 26.36 -12.47 6.72
N MET A 644 26.29 -13.01 7.94
CA MET A 644 25.01 -13.22 8.63
C MET A 644 25.13 -13.12 10.14
N SER A 645 24.63 -12.02 10.69
CA SER A 645 24.39 -11.90 12.12
C SER A 645 23.07 -12.53 12.53
N SER A 646 23.08 -13.80 12.94
CA SER A 646 22.02 -14.35 13.79
C SER A 646 22.45 -14.16 15.24
N ASP A 647 21.93 -13.11 15.87
CA ASP A 647 21.54 -13.09 17.28
C ASP A 647 20.91 -11.72 17.53
N LEU A 648 19.77 -11.69 18.23
CA LEU A 648 19.08 -10.48 18.67
C LEU A 648 19.99 -9.50 19.45
N TYR A 649 21.14 -9.99 19.91
CA TYR A 649 22.08 -9.33 20.80
C TYR A 649 23.54 -9.72 20.44
N ILE A 650 24.29 -8.77 19.85
CA ILE A 650 25.77 -8.64 19.91
C ILE A 650 26.62 -9.46 18.91
N ASN A 651 26.31 -10.73 18.62
CA ASN A 651 27.19 -11.61 17.84
C ASN A 651 26.89 -11.61 16.33
N VAL A 652 27.89 -11.25 15.51
CA VAL A 652 27.81 -11.31 14.05
C VAL A 652 28.63 -12.49 13.55
N ASN A 653 27.98 -13.44 12.86
CA ASN A 653 28.66 -14.57 12.23
C ASN A 653 28.81 -14.34 10.72
N LEU A 654 29.81 -14.97 10.10
CA LEU A 654 29.97 -14.92 8.65
C LEU A 654 29.41 -16.21 8.06
N VAL A 655 28.31 -16.11 7.32
CA VAL A 655 27.73 -17.25 6.59
C VAL A 655 27.78 -16.94 5.11
N GLU A 656 28.32 -17.89 4.35
CA GLU A 656 28.43 -17.78 2.90
C GLU A 656 27.06 -18.01 2.28
N PHE A 657 26.61 -17.05 1.48
CA PHE A 657 25.31 -17.11 0.82
C PHE A 657 25.50 -16.85 -0.68
N SER A 658 25.18 -17.85 -1.48
CA SER A 658 25.27 -17.79 -2.95
C SER A 658 24.27 -18.76 -3.55
N GLU A 659 24.09 -18.72 -4.87
CA GLU A 659 23.27 -19.73 -5.55
C GLU A 659 23.76 -21.16 -5.31
N SER A 660 25.06 -21.36 -5.15
CA SER A 660 25.64 -22.68 -4.83
C SER A 660 25.54 -23.08 -3.35
N LYS A 661 25.23 -22.12 -2.47
CA LYS A 661 25.17 -22.27 -1.01
C LYS A 661 23.97 -21.49 -0.48
N PRO A 662 22.75 -22.05 -0.61
CA PRO A 662 21.54 -21.40 -0.15
C PRO A 662 21.52 -21.28 1.38
N LEU A 663 20.83 -20.25 1.86
CA LEU A 663 20.67 -20.00 3.29
C LEU A 663 19.76 -21.06 3.92
N GLN A 664 20.24 -21.71 4.96
CA GLN A 664 19.44 -22.63 5.77
C GLN A 664 18.71 -21.87 6.88
N ILE A 665 17.40 -21.71 6.71
CA ILE A 665 16.51 -21.15 7.72
C ILE A 665 15.93 -22.32 8.51
N THR A 666 15.99 -22.23 9.83
CA THR A 666 15.61 -23.33 10.73
C THR A 666 14.35 -23.01 11.51
N THR A 667 13.74 -24.03 12.11
CA THR A 667 12.57 -23.89 12.99
C THR A 667 12.86 -23.15 14.30
N GLY A 668 14.12 -22.75 14.55
CA GLY A 668 14.47 -21.88 15.67
C GLY A 668 14.05 -20.42 15.46
N CYS A 669 13.74 -20.03 14.22
CA CYS A 669 13.28 -18.68 13.87
C CYS A 669 11.78 -18.50 14.21
N VAL A 670 11.48 -18.39 15.51
CA VAL A 670 10.13 -18.16 16.07
C VAL A 670 9.86 -16.66 16.25
N THR A 671 8.65 -16.27 16.66
CA THR A 671 8.26 -14.85 16.77
C THR A 671 9.02 -14.09 17.88
N GLU A 672 9.31 -14.75 19.00
CA GLU A 672 9.99 -14.17 20.15
C GLU A 672 11.52 -14.08 19.95
N VAL A 673 12.07 -14.97 19.11
CA VAL A 673 13.50 -15.12 18.84
C VAL A 673 13.73 -15.21 17.32
N PHE A 674 13.13 -14.30 16.58
CA PHE A 674 13.19 -14.28 15.12
C PHE A 674 14.63 -14.19 14.61
N CYS A 675 14.84 -14.65 13.38
CA CYS A 675 16.14 -14.61 12.73
C CYS A 675 16.23 -13.39 11.81
N LEU A 676 17.30 -12.62 11.96
CA LEU A 676 17.66 -11.54 11.04
C LEU A 676 18.94 -11.87 10.31
N TYR A 677 19.01 -11.49 9.06
CA TYR A 677 20.19 -11.66 8.23
C TYR A 677 20.44 -10.39 7.42
N TYR A 678 21.69 -9.95 7.40
CA TYR A 678 22.11 -8.73 6.72
C TYR A 678 23.03 -9.06 5.56
N TYR A 679 22.61 -8.70 4.36
CA TYR A 679 23.39 -8.83 3.15
C TYR A 679 24.21 -7.55 2.90
N SER A 680 25.47 -7.73 2.50
CA SER A 680 26.36 -6.62 2.13
C SER A 680 27.17 -6.97 0.88
N PRO A 681 27.20 -6.14 -0.18
CA PRO A 681 27.98 -6.44 -1.37
C PRO A 681 29.47 -6.49 -1.06
N LEU A 682 30.21 -7.37 -1.74
CA LEU A 682 31.66 -7.49 -1.57
C LEU A 682 32.39 -6.37 -2.33
N ILE A 683 32.87 -5.38 -1.59
CA ILE A 683 33.56 -4.22 -2.15
C ILE A 683 35.08 -4.48 -2.19
N THR A 684 35.74 -4.14 -3.30
CA THR A 684 37.20 -4.29 -3.42
C THR A 684 37.89 -2.96 -3.18
N VAL A 685 38.81 -2.90 -2.22
CA VAL A 685 39.58 -1.72 -1.86
C VAL A 685 41.07 -2.06 -1.98
N GLY A 686 41.72 -1.64 -3.06
CA GLY A 686 43.08 -2.07 -3.38
C GLY A 686 43.17 -3.59 -3.53
N LYS A 687 43.81 -4.27 -2.57
CA LYS A 687 43.89 -5.75 -2.52
C LYS A 687 42.88 -6.37 -1.55
N ASP A 688 42.24 -5.56 -0.73
CA ASP A 688 41.35 -6.02 0.32
C ASP A 688 39.93 -6.21 -0.20
N LYS A 689 39.25 -7.19 0.38
CA LYS A 689 37.81 -7.42 0.21
C LYS A 689 37.10 -6.94 1.46
N VAL A 690 36.17 -6.01 1.30
CA VAL A 690 35.47 -5.32 2.38
C VAL A 690 33.98 -5.59 2.29
N LEU A 691 33.39 -5.94 3.42
CA LEU A 691 31.95 -6.00 3.62
C LEU A 691 31.57 -4.95 4.67
N ILE A 692 30.46 -4.26 4.45
CA ILE A 692 29.95 -3.25 5.37
C ILE A 692 28.73 -3.83 6.07
N TYR A 693 28.81 -4.09 7.37
CA TYR A 693 27.63 -4.48 8.16
C TYR A 693 26.75 -3.25 8.41
N GLY A 694 27.37 -2.11 8.72
CA GLY A 694 26.70 -0.83 8.97
C GLY A 694 26.77 -0.39 10.43
N GLU A 695 25.89 0.55 10.79
CA GLU A 695 25.79 1.08 12.16
C GLU A 695 25.35 -0.04 13.12
N VAL A 696 26.13 -0.22 14.17
CA VAL A 696 25.87 -1.23 15.20
C VAL A 696 24.62 -0.83 15.98
N ASP A 697 23.88 -1.83 16.47
CA ASP A 697 22.66 -1.69 17.28
C ASP A 697 21.39 -1.20 16.55
N LYS A 698 21.47 -0.80 15.27
CA LYS A 698 20.29 -0.38 14.49
C LYS A 698 19.61 -1.56 13.76
N TRP A 699 18.30 -1.44 13.53
CA TRP A 699 17.54 -2.41 12.73
C TRP A 699 17.90 -2.31 11.24
N ALA A 700 17.82 -1.12 10.65
CA ALA A 700 18.38 -0.88 9.31
C ALA A 700 19.82 -0.38 9.47
N THR A 701 20.77 -1.32 9.54
CA THR A 701 22.20 -1.03 9.77
C THR A 701 22.80 -0.13 8.69
N MET A 702 22.28 -0.20 7.48
CA MET A 702 22.62 0.67 6.35
C MET A 702 21.35 1.40 5.90
N SER A 703 21.08 2.59 6.44
CA SER A 703 19.95 3.44 6.06
C SER A 703 20.43 4.68 5.31
N ASN A 704 19.69 5.13 4.28
CA ASN A 704 19.94 6.38 3.56
C ASN A 704 19.85 7.63 4.47
N ASN A 705 19.16 7.52 5.60
CA ASN A 705 19.07 8.60 6.59
C ASN A 705 20.36 8.75 7.42
N ARG A 706 21.17 7.69 7.51
CA ARG A 706 22.47 7.68 8.19
C ARG A 706 23.63 7.78 7.20
N VAL A 707 23.65 6.92 6.18
CA VAL A 707 24.72 6.82 5.20
C VAL A 707 24.23 7.41 3.89
N THR A 708 24.69 8.62 3.57
CA THR A 708 24.23 9.39 2.41
C THR A 708 25.04 9.11 1.15
N GLY A 709 26.22 8.49 1.29
CA GLY A 709 27.08 8.16 0.18
C GLY A 709 28.19 7.17 0.54
N ILE A 710 28.65 6.42 -0.46
CA ILE A 710 29.78 5.49 -0.37
C ILE A 710 30.76 5.85 -1.48
N ARG A 711 32.02 6.10 -1.11
CA ARG A 711 33.10 6.39 -2.05
C ARG A 711 34.23 5.39 -1.87
N VAL A 712 34.57 4.71 -2.95
CA VAL A 712 35.66 3.71 -2.97
C VAL A 712 36.82 4.26 -3.79
N SER A 713 38.03 4.21 -3.24
CA SER A 713 39.27 4.56 -3.92
C SER A 713 40.19 3.35 -4.05
N SER A 714 41.34 3.51 -4.70
CA SER A 714 42.33 2.43 -4.82
C SER A 714 42.97 2.03 -3.48
N VAL A 715 42.83 2.87 -2.45
CA VAL A 715 43.46 2.64 -1.15
C VAL A 715 42.44 2.52 -0.03
N ASP A 716 41.32 3.24 -0.07
CA ASP A 716 40.41 3.39 1.07
C ASP A 716 38.92 3.38 0.66
N LEU A 717 38.06 3.15 1.65
CA LEU A 717 36.59 3.20 1.56
C LEU A 717 36.07 4.26 2.52
N TYR A 718 35.22 5.13 1.99
CA TYR A 718 34.63 6.25 2.72
C TYR A 718 33.11 6.10 2.81
N LEU A 719 32.56 6.32 4.01
CA LEU A 719 31.13 6.50 4.22
C LEU A 719 30.83 7.95 4.55
N GLN A 720 29.91 8.57 3.83
CA GLN A 720 29.36 9.88 4.18
C GLN A 720 28.22 9.68 5.16
N LEU A 721 28.38 10.23 6.36
CA LEU A 721 27.47 10.03 7.49
C LEU A 721 26.71 11.30 7.83
N ASN A 722 25.45 11.13 8.21
CA ASN A 722 24.54 12.18 8.68
C ASN A 722 23.94 11.79 10.04
N GLY A 723 23.67 12.77 10.89
CA GLY A 723 23.10 12.58 12.22
C GLY A 723 23.12 13.84 13.06
N VAL A 724 23.21 13.66 14.37
CA VAL A 724 23.16 14.77 15.33
C VAL A 724 24.58 15.30 15.61
N PRO A 725 24.77 16.62 15.83
CA PRO A 725 26.08 17.15 16.22
C PRO A 725 26.71 16.40 17.39
N ASN A 726 27.97 15.98 17.22
CA ASN A 726 28.77 15.22 18.20
C ASN A 726 28.23 13.83 18.56
N GLU A 727 27.23 13.31 17.85
CA GLU A 727 26.78 11.93 18.00
C GLU A 727 27.96 10.96 17.74
N ILE A 728 28.09 9.94 18.58
CA ILE A 728 29.09 8.89 18.38
C ILE A 728 28.39 7.67 17.81
N VAL A 729 28.74 7.32 16.58
CA VAL A 729 28.25 6.13 15.88
C VAL A 729 29.35 5.10 15.74
N SER A 730 28.98 3.82 15.78
CA SER A 730 29.92 2.71 15.59
C SER A 730 29.53 1.95 14.34
N PHE A 731 30.44 1.82 13.38
CA PHE A 731 30.22 1.05 12.16
C PHE A 731 31.07 -0.21 12.18
N ARG A 732 30.43 -1.34 11.85
CA ARG A 732 31.10 -2.63 11.75
C ARG A 732 31.40 -2.96 10.28
N PHE A 733 32.63 -3.40 10.04
CA PHE A 733 33.15 -3.82 8.74
C PHE A 733 33.84 -5.17 8.87
N PHE A 734 34.00 -5.84 7.73
CA PHE A 734 34.82 -7.05 7.63
C PHE A 734 35.81 -6.90 6.49
N ARG A 735 37.09 -6.70 6.82
CA ARG A 735 38.19 -6.61 5.86
C ARG A 735 38.90 -7.96 5.78
N ASN A 736 38.87 -8.59 4.62
CA ASN A 736 39.40 -9.95 4.39
C ASN A 736 38.87 -10.94 5.45
N MET A 737 37.57 -10.86 5.74
CA MET A 737 36.87 -11.68 6.74
C MET A 737 37.27 -11.42 8.21
N LYS A 738 38.06 -10.40 8.50
CA LYS A 738 38.37 -9.97 9.86
C LYS A 738 37.49 -8.79 10.24
N GLU A 739 36.86 -8.89 11.40
CA GLU A 739 35.99 -7.85 11.94
C GLU A 739 36.80 -6.62 12.35
N GLU A 740 36.29 -5.45 11.99
CA GLU A 740 36.77 -4.14 12.41
C GLU A 740 35.57 -3.27 12.81
N ILE A 741 35.67 -2.56 13.94
CA ILE A 741 34.66 -1.59 14.37
C ILE A 741 35.32 -0.21 14.37
N VAL A 742 34.78 0.69 13.57
CA VAL A 742 35.21 2.09 13.48
C VAL A 742 34.22 2.94 14.27
N LYS A 743 34.71 3.66 15.28
CA LYS A 743 33.92 4.66 16.01
C LYS A 743 34.10 6.02 15.37
N CYS A 744 33.00 6.71 15.14
CA CYS A 744 32.94 7.97 14.44
C CYS A 744 32.19 8.99 15.30
N SER A 745 32.82 10.12 15.60
CA SER A 745 32.12 11.28 16.16
C SER A 745 31.71 12.20 15.01
N LEU A 746 30.41 12.48 14.91
CA LEU A 746 29.88 13.39 13.89
C LEU A 746 30.28 14.83 14.22
N GLY A 747 30.61 15.60 13.19
CA GLY A 747 31.07 16.98 13.36
C GLY A 747 29.99 17.91 13.92
N PRO A 748 30.30 19.21 14.13
CA PRO A 748 29.37 20.20 14.69
C PRO A 748 28.09 20.41 13.88
N MET A 749 28.07 20.02 12.60
CA MET A 749 26.90 20.07 11.72
C MET A 749 26.16 18.73 11.61
N GLY A 750 26.56 17.71 12.39
CA GLY A 750 25.98 16.36 12.30
C GLY A 750 26.46 15.53 11.11
N ALA A 751 27.45 16.02 10.36
CA ALA A 751 28.05 15.31 9.22
C ALA A 751 29.46 14.81 9.54
N ALA A 752 29.85 13.69 8.93
CA ALA A 752 31.23 13.20 8.92
C ALA A 752 31.52 12.34 7.69
N GLU A 753 32.78 12.23 7.31
CA GLU A 753 33.28 11.20 6.39
C GLU A 753 34.09 10.17 7.19
N LEU A 754 33.59 8.93 7.27
CA LEU A 754 34.26 7.81 7.92
C LEU A 754 35.25 7.17 6.94
N SER A 755 36.52 7.07 7.33
CA SER A 755 37.57 6.37 6.58
C SER A 755 37.87 5.02 7.24
N LEU A 756 37.72 3.94 6.46
CA LEU A 756 37.98 2.58 6.95
C LEU A 756 39.47 2.35 7.22
N ASN A 757 40.38 2.88 6.40
CA ASN A 757 41.82 2.72 6.62
C ASN A 757 42.35 3.53 7.79
N ASN A 758 41.89 4.76 7.95
CA ASN A 758 42.36 5.62 9.04
C ASN A 758 41.71 5.26 10.38
N ASN A 759 40.69 4.39 10.35
CA ASN A 759 39.89 4.00 11.52
C ASN A 759 39.39 5.24 12.30
N ALA A 760 38.96 6.26 11.54
CA ALA A 760 38.63 7.57 12.06
C ALA A 760 37.64 8.30 11.15
N CYS A 761 37.08 9.39 11.66
CA CYS A 761 36.22 10.30 10.90
C CYS A 761 36.87 11.66 10.73
N ALA A 762 36.63 12.27 9.58
CA ALA A 762 36.92 13.67 9.29
C ALA A 762 35.60 14.45 9.14
N TYR A 763 35.63 15.75 9.42
CA TYR A 763 34.50 16.67 9.29
C TYR A 763 34.88 17.89 8.46
#